data_AF-A0A9W6YR31-F1
#
_entry.id   AF-A0A9W6YR31-F1
#
_cell.length_a   1.000
_cell.length_b   1.000
_cell.length_c   1.000
_cell.angle_alpha   90.00
_cell.angle_beta   90.00
_cell.angle_gamma   90.00
#
_symmetry.space_group_name_H-M   'P 1'
#
loop_
_entity.id
_entity.type
_entity.pdbx_description
1 polymer ?
#
loop_
_entity_poly.entity_id
_entity_poly.type
_entity_poly.pdbx_seq_one_letter_code
_entity_poly.pdbx_strand_id
1 'polypeptide(L)'
;MIETFLNSHFESINDLQKIDSLISTIESNRSSLYQTSIKQSQNYNQATILLNELSSAVDKNNVTNLPKIIAEYDHSGNSTLKKRVEFDLDRLATLQASDKLYSDFKVLQQRFRDFEGDNEIELIHLNEQINRFKDQQQVIQANSTASDAFDGYSKFLDRKLIQLIDTNFKTKKIGQFNKLIDKWETKQYTREELNTINSKISELIALQQLSPEKIISPNSFWCFNSLANSFKIKFAFHFESANETNRLDKPEFYLNYLSDYYLKTLPVLKTLTKKRTINDKRIEYWYFQSLLIPIREKFNPEKSQYLSLILQNPSEYLLNHLIDELMKFDSKLSRTFKFVKEESIQLTLDLVLHDEDNLHRWLDNVGTFVNKRFQELIGEPIIKIDYEFSKVGHTKPTNLSMNFQKLFETVTKLYENLTITKVKFRILSDHQLQLLNQFYNVIKTKIHNDKDDSFEHMVSYWCTVKYMIECMEQWGESLNFIELNNELNNDLNSTFFDSIIRMYEDELLNKIIVYKLHVQFERLINKMMKPVYQAIVNDEPKNIRVGNLIRVLGNNLQFLSMCVSGVDMIKFKFELTEIICEYFKFSIIRAFRLKKAVAANLQACFEELFDRLRLIMDDDNYGTVVEMLKVFQVDQPADCSQFKILQEEEIRELEMRRLR
;
A
#
# COMPACT_ATOMS: atom_id res chain seq x y z
N MET A 1 -11.63 68.98 -44.05
CA MET A 1 -10.53 68.91 -43.06
C MET A 1 -10.02 70.31 -42.69
N ILE A 2 -9.71 71.18 -43.66
CA ILE A 2 -9.33 72.58 -43.38
C ILE A 2 -10.51 73.40 -42.85
N GLU A 3 -11.71 73.30 -43.46
CA GLU A 3 -12.93 73.95 -42.92
C GLU A 3 -13.28 73.45 -41.51
N THR A 4 -13.10 72.16 -41.26
CA THR A 4 -13.37 71.52 -39.96
C THR A 4 -12.38 71.97 -38.88
N PHE A 5 -11.13 72.22 -39.27
CA PHE A 5 -10.08 72.75 -38.40
C PHE A 5 -10.29 74.24 -38.08
N LEU A 6 -10.68 75.04 -39.08
CA LEU A 6 -10.96 76.46 -38.90
C LEU A 6 -12.19 76.68 -38.02
N ASN A 7 -13.27 75.93 -38.24
CA ASN A 7 -14.50 76.05 -37.46
C ASN A 7 -14.40 75.50 -36.02
N SER A 8 -13.39 74.68 -35.71
CA SER A 8 -13.16 74.14 -34.35
C SER A 8 -12.17 74.97 -33.51
N HIS A 9 -11.41 75.87 -34.14
CA HIS A 9 -10.39 76.69 -33.47
C HIS A 9 -10.68 78.20 -33.53
N PHE A 10 -11.70 78.61 -34.30
CA PHE A 10 -12.15 79.99 -34.43
C PHE A 10 -13.68 80.06 -34.39
N GLU A 11 -14.27 80.19 -33.19
CA GLU A 11 -15.73 80.32 -33.02
C GLU A 11 -16.18 81.79 -32.88
N SER A 12 -15.26 82.68 -32.50
CA SER A 12 -15.52 84.12 -32.40
C SER A 12 -14.37 84.95 -32.99
N ILE A 13 -14.63 86.22 -33.33
CA ILE A 13 -13.60 87.16 -33.80
C ILE A 13 -12.46 87.33 -32.78
N ASN A 14 -12.70 87.08 -31.48
CA ASN A 14 -11.66 87.11 -30.45
C ASN A 14 -10.65 85.95 -30.56
N ASP A 15 -10.97 84.87 -31.28
CA ASP A 15 -10.05 83.74 -31.46
C ASP A 15 -8.94 84.03 -32.49
N LEU A 16 -9.07 85.11 -33.28
CA LEU A 16 -7.99 85.60 -34.16
C LEU A 16 -6.76 86.07 -33.36
N GLN A 17 -6.92 86.42 -32.07
CA GLN A 17 -5.80 86.76 -31.20
C GLN A 17 -4.96 85.55 -30.76
N LYS A 18 -5.44 84.32 -31.00
CA LYS A 18 -4.71 83.07 -30.68
C LYS A 18 -3.86 82.53 -31.84
N ILE A 19 -3.93 83.15 -33.03
CA ILE A 19 -3.25 82.67 -34.25
C ILE A 19 -1.74 82.54 -34.04
N ASP A 20 -1.09 83.54 -33.47
CA ASP A 20 0.37 83.53 -33.31
C ASP A 20 0.85 82.42 -32.36
N SER A 21 0.07 82.13 -31.30
CA SER A 21 0.35 81.01 -30.39
C SER A 21 0.16 79.64 -31.05
N LEU A 22 -0.81 79.53 -31.97
CA LEU A 22 -1.09 78.31 -32.72
C LEU A 22 0.00 78.05 -33.77
N ILE A 23 0.47 79.10 -34.45
CA ILE A 23 1.61 79.04 -35.38
C ILE A 23 2.86 78.58 -34.64
N SER A 24 3.17 79.16 -33.49
CA SER A 24 4.34 78.76 -32.68
C SER A 24 4.26 77.29 -32.23
N THR A 25 3.07 76.81 -31.85
CA THR A 25 2.84 75.41 -31.48
C THR A 25 3.03 74.46 -32.66
N ILE A 26 2.55 74.85 -33.85
CA ILE A 26 2.71 74.07 -35.09
C ILE A 26 4.18 74.03 -35.53
N GLU A 27 4.92 75.13 -35.40
CA GLU A 27 6.36 75.18 -35.72
C GLU A 27 7.22 74.36 -34.75
N SER A 28 6.88 74.35 -33.47
CA SER A 28 7.50 73.48 -32.46
C SER A 28 7.21 71.99 -32.74
N ASN A 29 5.97 71.66 -33.11
CA ASN A 29 5.60 70.31 -33.53
C ASN A 29 6.28 69.89 -34.84
N ARG A 30 6.43 70.79 -35.83
CA ARG A 30 7.20 70.50 -37.06
C ARG A 30 8.66 70.26 -36.75
N SER A 31 9.27 71.05 -35.87
CA SER A 31 10.69 70.92 -35.51
C SER A 31 10.96 69.62 -34.76
N SER A 32 10.09 69.24 -33.81
CA SER A 32 10.19 67.96 -33.11
C SER A 32 9.94 66.76 -34.02
N LEU A 33 8.98 66.83 -34.96
CA LEU A 33 8.76 65.79 -35.97
C LEU A 33 9.95 65.66 -36.94
N TYR A 34 10.59 66.78 -37.32
CA TYR A 34 11.78 66.77 -38.19
C TYR A 34 13.01 66.19 -37.48
N GLN A 35 13.20 66.48 -36.19
CA GLN A 35 14.26 65.83 -35.40
C GLN A 35 13.99 64.35 -35.15
N THR A 36 12.73 63.96 -34.97
CA THR A 36 12.34 62.55 -34.78
C THR A 36 12.49 61.75 -36.08
N SER A 37 12.19 62.33 -37.24
CA SER A 37 12.37 61.68 -38.55
C SER A 37 13.84 61.51 -38.95
N ILE A 38 14.72 62.44 -38.57
CA ILE A 38 16.18 62.31 -38.78
C ILE A 38 16.77 61.21 -37.88
N LYS A 39 16.37 61.12 -36.60
CA LYS A 39 16.82 60.04 -35.71
C LYS A 39 16.29 58.67 -36.13
N GLN A 40 15.07 58.59 -36.66
CA GLN A 40 14.49 57.36 -37.19
C GLN A 40 15.16 56.93 -38.51
N SER A 41 15.52 57.85 -39.41
CA SER A 41 16.18 57.50 -40.67
C SER A 41 17.64 57.04 -40.48
N GLN A 42 18.36 57.61 -39.50
CA GLN A 42 19.70 57.13 -39.12
C GLN A 42 19.66 55.73 -38.48
N ASN A 43 18.69 55.46 -37.59
CA ASN A 43 18.50 54.12 -37.01
C ASN A 43 18.07 53.08 -38.05
N TYR A 44 17.26 53.47 -39.05
CA TYR A 44 16.82 52.55 -40.12
C TYR A 44 17.95 52.18 -41.08
N ASN A 45 18.81 53.15 -41.45
CA ASN A 45 19.97 52.88 -42.29
C ASN A 45 21.02 52.01 -41.57
N GLN A 46 21.27 52.25 -40.29
CA GLN A 46 22.16 51.39 -39.50
C GLN A 46 21.60 49.97 -39.33
N ALA A 47 20.28 49.83 -39.09
CA ALA A 47 19.64 48.53 -39.01
C ALA A 47 19.65 47.76 -40.36
N THR A 48 19.56 48.47 -41.49
CA THR A 48 19.58 47.86 -42.83
C THR A 48 20.99 47.40 -43.23
N ILE A 49 22.02 48.17 -42.89
CA ILE A 49 23.42 47.77 -43.07
C ILE A 49 23.72 46.53 -42.21
N LEU A 50 23.25 46.51 -40.98
CA LEU A 50 23.44 45.41 -40.03
C LEU A 50 22.69 44.13 -40.45
N LEU A 51 21.49 44.26 -41.03
CA LEU A 51 20.75 43.15 -41.66
C LEU A 51 21.52 42.57 -42.85
N ASN A 52 22.15 43.40 -43.67
CA ASN A 52 22.95 42.95 -44.81
C ASN A 52 24.27 42.31 -44.37
N GLU A 53 24.93 42.84 -43.33
CA GLU A 53 26.14 42.25 -42.77
C GLU A 53 25.86 40.92 -42.06
N LEU A 54 24.78 40.84 -41.27
CA LEU A 54 24.30 39.58 -40.67
C LEU A 54 23.90 38.57 -41.73
N SER A 55 23.18 38.98 -42.78
CA SER A 55 22.85 38.12 -43.92
C SER A 55 24.12 37.59 -44.57
N SER A 56 25.13 38.43 -44.81
CA SER A 56 26.39 38.01 -45.42
C SER A 56 27.22 37.07 -44.53
N ALA A 57 27.13 37.21 -43.20
CA ALA A 57 27.82 36.36 -42.24
C ALA A 57 27.14 34.99 -42.10
N VAL A 58 25.80 34.96 -42.17
CA VAL A 58 24.97 33.76 -42.24
C VAL A 58 25.20 33.01 -43.56
N ASP A 59 25.25 33.72 -44.69
CA ASP A 59 25.52 33.15 -46.02
C ASP A 59 26.92 32.53 -46.15
N LYS A 60 27.88 32.95 -45.31
CA LYS A 60 29.27 32.46 -45.30
C LYS A 60 29.57 31.43 -44.20
N ASN A 61 28.58 30.97 -43.43
CA ASN A 61 28.74 29.95 -42.38
C ASN A 61 29.79 30.28 -41.30
N ASN A 62 30.10 31.57 -41.08
CA ASN A 62 31.23 32.00 -40.25
C ASN A 62 30.79 32.29 -38.79
N VAL A 63 30.32 31.25 -38.09
CA VAL A 63 29.68 31.31 -36.76
C VAL A 63 30.61 31.88 -35.67
N THR A 64 31.93 31.78 -35.84
CA THR A 64 32.94 32.22 -34.86
C THR A 64 33.08 33.74 -34.69
N ASN A 65 32.64 34.56 -35.65
CA ASN A 65 32.78 36.02 -35.59
C ASN A 65 31.51 36.76 -35.12
N LEU A 66 30.37 36.07 -35.05
CA LEU A 66 29.07 36.65 -34.67
C LEU A 66 28.99 37.16 -33.22
N PRO A 67 29.59 36.51 -32.20
CA PRO A 67 29.61 37.03 -30.84
C PRO A 67 30.37 38.36 -30.69
N LYS A 68 31.39 38.61 -31.53
CA LYS A 68 32.13 39.88 -31.55
C LYS A 68 31.30 41.03 -32.12
N ILE A 69 30.53 40.77 -33.18
CA ILE A 69 29.63 41.75 -33.82
C ILE A 69 28.48 42.12 -32.87
N ILE A 70 27.99 41.16 -32.07
CA ILE A 70 26.96 41.39 -31.04
C ILE A 70 27.52 42.21 -29.88
N ALA A 71 28.78 41.99 -29.47
CA ALA A 71 29.44 42.74 -28.39
C ALA A 71 29.73 44.21 -28.75
N GLU A 72 30.02 44.51 -30.02
CA GLU A 72 30.27 45.89 -30.48
C GLU A 72 29.00 46.78 -30.48
N TYR A 73 27.79 46.19 -30.39
CA TYR A 73 26.51 46.92 -30.48
C TYR A 73 25.72 47.03 -29.16
N ASP A 74 26.33 46.66 -28.03
CA ASP A 74 25.73 46.68 -26.68
C ASP A 74 25.35 48.11 -26.18
N HIS A 75 25.66 49.16 -26.97
CA HIS A 75 25.37 50.55 -26.64
C HIS A 75 23.99 51.06 -27.13
N SER A 76 23.19 50.25 -27.82
CA SER A 76 21.96 50.70 -28.50
C SER A 76 20.62 50.33 -27.82
N GLY A 77 20.66 49.66 -26.67
CA GLY A 77 19.46 49.45 -25.82
C GLY A 77 18.37 48.53 -26.35
N ASN A 78 18.59 47.79 -27.44
CA ASN A 78 17.54 47.00 -28.12
C ASN A 78 17.58 45.50 -27.77
N SER A 79 17.15 45.15 -26.56
CA SER A 79 17.22 43.79 -25.99
C SER A 79 16.45 42.71 -26.75
N THR A 80 15.43 43.07 -27.54
CA THR A 80 14.59 42.14 -28.31
C THR A 80 15.27 41.64 -29.59
N LEU A 81 16.06 42.47 -30.27
CA LEU A 81 16.85 42.05 -31.44
C LEU A 81 17.96 41.07 -31.04
N LYS A 82 18.65 41.35 -29.94
CA LYS A 82 19.68 40.45 -29.37
C LYS A 82 19.12 39.06 -29.12
N LYS A 83 17.98 38.96 -28.41
CA LYS A 83 17.30 37.68 -28.14
C LYS A 83 16.90 36.93 -29.41
N ARG A 84 16.52 37.64 -30.47
CA ARG A 84 16.12 37.03 -31.74
C ARG A 84 17.31 36.51 -32.54
N VAL A 85 18.42 37.25 -32.56
CA VAL A 85 19.68 36.80 -33.18
C VAL A 85 20.28 35.63 -32.40
N GLU A 86 20.28 35.68 -31.06
CA GLU A 86 20.70 34.55 -30.21
C GLU A 86 19.85 33.30 -30.49
N PHE A 87 18.52 33.46 -30.61
CA PHE A 87 17.62 32.36 -30.99
C PHE A 87 17.90 31.78 -32.38
N ASP A 88 18.10 32.63 -33.39
CA ASP A 88 18.40 32.18 -34.76
C ASP A 88 19.79 31.52 -34.84
N LEU A 89 20.77 31.98 -34.05
CA LEU A 89 22.09 31.38 -33.94
C LEU A 89 22.04 30.00 -33.26
N ASP A 90 21.30 29.87 -32.17
CA ASP A 90 21.10 28.58 -31.49
C ASP A 90 20.39 27.58 -32.43
N ARG A 91 19.39 28.06 -33.19
CA ARG A 91 18.70 27.25 -34.20
C ARG A 91 19.65 26.82 -35.32
N LEU A 92 20.53 27.71 -35.80
CA LEU A 92 21.49 27.39 -36.86
C LEU A 92 22.57 26.42 -36.37
N ALA A 93 23.08 26.61 -35.16
CA ALA A 93 23.99 25.66 -34.51
C ALA A 93 23.35 24.27 -34.35
N THR A 94 22.07 24.22 -33.97
CA THR A 94 21.30 22.98 -33.86
C THR A 94 21.13 22.28 -35.22
N LEU A 95 20.88 23.05 -36.29
CA LEU A 95 20.78 22.52 -37.65
C LEU A 95 22.14 22.00 -38.17
N GLN A 96 23.24 22.72 -37.91
CA GLN A 96 24.58 22.26 -38.26
C GLN A 96 24.98 20.98 -37.52
N ALA A 97 24.66 20.90 -36.23
CA ALA A 97 24.87 19.69 -35.45
C ALA A 97 24.03 18.51 -35.98
N SER A 98 22.79 18.78 -36.40
CA SER A 98 21.88 17.81 -37.02
C SER A 98 22.38 17.28 -38.37
N ASP A 99 22.90 18.17 -39.22
CA ASP A 99 23.46 17.80 -40.53
C ASP A 99 24.73 16.95 -40.37
N LYS A 100 25.60 17.34 -39.43
CA LYS A 100 26.76 16.53 -39.05
C LYS A 100 26.34 15.13 -38.58
N LEU A 101 25.33 15.04 -37.69
CA LEU A 101 24.84 13.76 -37.21
C LEU A 101 24.32 12.89 -38.36
N TYR A 102 23.58 13.46 -39.31
CA TYR A 102 23.13 12.72 -40.51
C TYR A 102 24.31 12.24 -41.39
N SER A 103 25.35 13.06 -41.53
CA SER A 103 26.57 12.66 -42.24
C SER A 103 27.29 11.49 -41.56
N ASP A 104 27.39 11.52 -40.23
CA ASP A 104 27.99 10.45 -39.42
C ASP A 104 27.17 9.15 -39.53
N PHE A 105 25.84 9.25 -39.56
CA PHE A 105 24.94 8.11 -39.83
C PHE A 105 25.22 7.48 -41.20
N LYS A 106 25.38 8.28 -42.27
CA LYS A 106 25.71 7.76 -43.60
C LYS A 106 27.05 7.04 -43.63
N VAL A 107 28.05 7.57 -42.94
CA VAL A 107 29.37 6.93 -42.82
C VAL A 107 29.24 5.58 -42.12
N LEU A 108 28.51 5.52 -41.00
CA LEU A 108 28.26 4.27 -40.29
C LEU A 108 27.48 3.26 -41.13
N GLN A 109 26.45 3.71 -41.87
CA GLN A 109 25.69 2.85 -42.77
C GLN A 109 26.58 2.26 -43.88
N GLN A 110 27.50 3.04 -44.43
CA GLN A 110 28.44 2.57 -45.44
C GLN A 110 29.43 1.56 -44.83
N ARG A 111 29.96 1.83 -43.63
CA ARG A 111 30.81 0.87 -42.91
C ARG A 111 30.13 -0.47 -42.66
N PHE A 112 28.84 -0.48 -42.35
CA PHE A 112 28.07 -1.73 -42.23
C PHE A 112 28.00 -2.53 -43.55
N ARG A 113 28.03 -1.86 -44.71
CA ARG A 113 28.04 -2.53 -46.03
C ARG A 113 29.42 -3.06 -46.38
N ASP A 114 30.45 -2.32 -46.00
CA ASP A 114 31.84 -2.64 -46.32
C ASP A 114 32.48 -3.58 -45.28
N PHE A 115 31.74 -3.97 -44.23
CA PHE A 115 32.23 -4.86 -43.19
C PHE A 115 32.46 -6.27 -43.76
N GLU A 116 33.72 -6.69 -43.83
CA GLU A 116 34.12 -8.00 -44.33
C GLU A 116 34.53 -8.96 -43.19
N GLY A 117 33.80 -10.08 -43.07
CA GLY A 117 34.27 -11.27 -42.34
C GLY A 117 34.19 -11.24 -40.80
N ASP A 118 35.05 -12.05 -40.16
CA ASP A 118 35.10 -12.32 -38.70
C ASP A 118 36.04 -11.35 -37.95
N ASN A 119 36.07 -10.05 -38.31
CA ASN A 119 36.97 -9.08 -37.70
C ASN A 119 36.44 -8.49 -36.37
N GLU A 120 36.81 -9.08 -35.23
CA GLU A 120 36.34 -8.63 -33.90
C GLU A 120 36.83 -7.22 -33.52
N ILE A 121 38.02 -6.81 -33.95
CA ILE A 121 38.58 -5.49 -33.62
C ILE A 121 37.75 -4.39 -34.32
N GLU A 122 37.42 -4.62 -35.58
CA GLU A 122 36.58 -3.71 -36.35
C GLU A 122 35.16 -3.64 -35.81
N LEU A 123 34.61 -4.76 -35.32
CA LEU A 123 33.32 -4.80 -34.61
C LEU A 123 33.32 -3.93 -33.35
N ILE A 124 34.37 -4.02 -32.52
CA ILE A 124 34.51 -3.20 -31.31
C ILE A 124 34.56 -1.72 -31.69
N HIS A 125 35.40 -1.36 -32.67
CA HIS A 125 35.52 0.02 -33.14
C HIS A 125 34.20 0.56 -33.72
N LEU A 126 33.46 -0.27 -34.46
CA LEU A 126 32.15 0.09 -35.00
C LEU A 126 31.13 0.36 -33.88
N ASN A 127 31.10 -0.49 -32.85
CA ASN A 127 30.24 -0.30 -31.68
C ASN A 127 30.58 0.98 -30.90
N GLU A 128 31.88 1.27 -30.71
CA GLU A 128 32.31 2.52 -30.07
C GLU A 128 31.84 3.76 -30.86
N GLN A 129 31.91 3.72 -32.18
CA GLN A 129 31.42 4.83 -33.02
C GLN A 129 29.90 4.98 -32.95
N ILE A 130 29.15 3.88 -32.88
CA ILE A 130 27.69 3.91 -32.69
C ILE A 130 27.34 4.51 -31.32
N ASN A 131 28.08 4.16 -30.26
CA ASN A 131 27.86 4.76 -28.95
C ASN A 131 28.16 6.26 -28.95
N ARG A 132 29.28 6.69 -29.57
CA ARG A 132 29.58 8.13 -29.74
C ARG A 132 28.50 8.86 -30.53
N PHE A 133 27.95 8.21 -31.56
CA PHE A 133 26.82 8.75 -32.33
C PHE A 133 25.57 8.94 -31.44
N LYS A 134 25.25 7.97 -30.60
CA LYS A 134 24.11 8.05 -29.65
C LYS A 134 24.31 9.14 -28.60
N ASP A 135 25.53 9.29 -28.08
CA ASP A 135 25.87 10.34 -27.12
C ASP A 135 25.66 11.73 -27.76
N GLN A 136 26.11 11.91 -29.00
CA GLN A 136 25.90 13.15 -29.76
C GLN A 136 24.41 13.40 -30.05
N GLN A 137 23.66 12.36 -30.41
CA GLN A 137 22.22 12.45 -30.61
C GLN A 137 21.51 12.94 -29.34
N GLN A 138 21.86 12.39 -28.17
CA GLN A 138 21.22 12.74 -26.90
C GLN A 138 21.43 14.22 -26.54
N VAL A 139 22.63 14.75 -26.81
CA VAL A 139 22.94 16.18 -26.62
C VAL A 139 22.10 17.08 -27.54
N ILE A 140 21.85 16.67 -28.78
CA ILE A 140 21.04 17.44 -29.75
C ILE A 140 19.55 17.34 -29.43
N GLN A 141 19.07 16.17 -28.98
CA GLN A 141 17.66 15.97 -28.59
C GLN A 141 17.28 16.77 -27.35
N ALA A 142 18.22 17.01 -26.42
CA ALA A 142 17.96 17.88 -25.26
C ALA A 142 17.66 19.34 -25.65
N ASN A 143 18.07 19.77 -26.84
CA ASN A 143 18.01 21.16 -27.30
C ASN A 143 17.07 21.38 -28.51
N SER A 144 16.36 20.34 -28.98
CA SER A 144 15.56 20.44 -30.21
C SER A 144 14.25 19.66 -30.18
N THR A 145 13.26 20.10 -30.96
CA THR A 145 11.95 19.44 -31.12
C THR A 145 11.95 18.30 -32.15
N ALA A 146 13.09 18.02 -32.80
CA ALA A 146 13.22 17.06 -33.90
C ALA A 146 13.51 15.62 -33.41
N SER A 147 12.93 15.21 -32.28
CA SER A 147 13.27 13.98 -31.55
C SER A 147 13.07 12.68 -32.36
N ASP A 148 12.01 12.60 -33.16
CA ASP A 148 11.52 11.31 -33.69
C ASP A 148 12.33 10.77 -34.88
N ALA A 149 12.91 11.64 -35.72
CA ALA A 149 13.66 11.21 -36.90
C ALA A 149 15.01 10.58 -36.54
N PHE A 150 15.71 11.14 -35.54
CA PHE A 150 17.01 10.64 -35.10
C PHE A 150 16.90 9.33 -34.33
N ASP A 151 15.81 9.14 -33.58
CA ASP A 151 15.54 7.86 -32.92
C ASP A 151 15.42 6.71 -33.93
N GLY A 152 14.85 6.99 -35.11
CA GLY A 152 14.82 6.04 -36.24
C GLY A 152 16.21 5.61 -36.72
N TYR A 153 17.19 6.53 -36.75
CA TYR A 153 18.57 6.23 -37.18
C TYR A 153 19.30 5.34 -36.17
N SER A 154 19.22 5.66 -34.88
CA SER A 154 19.82 4.82 -33.83
C SER A 154 19.22 3.42 -33.80
N LYS A 155 17.89 3.31 -33.91
CA LYS A 155 17.21 2.00 -34.01
C LYS A 155 17.65 1.22 -35.24
N PHE A 156 17.90 1.88 -36.38
CA PHE A 156 18.41 1.22 -37.58
C PHE A 156 19.82 0.69 -37.38
N LEU A 157 20.73 1.50 -36.83
CA LEU A 157 22.11 1.09 -36.55
C LEU A 157 22.15 -0.09 -35.57
N ASP A 158 21.31 -0.06 -34.53
CA ASP A 158 21.20 -1.16 -33.56
C ASP A 158 20.75 -2.46 -34.21
N ARG A 159 19.69 -2.41 -35.03
CA ARG A 159 19.23 -3.60 -35.78
C ARG A 159 20.31 -4.15 -36.70
N LYS A 160 21.08 -3.28 -37.36
CA LYS A 160 22.18 -3.72 -38.24
C LYS A 160 23.34 -4.32 -37.46
N LEU A 161 23.68 -3.76 -36.30
CA LEU A 161 24.69 -4.31 -35.41
C LEU A 161 24.27 -5.69 -34.90
N ILE A 162 23.03 -5.85 -34.43
CA ILE A 162 22.48 -7.15 -34.00
C ILE A 162 22.57 -8.17 -35.14
N GLN A 163 22.10 -7.80 -36.35
CA GLN A 163 22.14 -8.69 -37.51
C GLN A 163 23.56 -9.15 -37.83
N LEU A 164 24.54 -8.25 -37.75
CA LEU A 164 25.95 -8.54 -38.02
C LEU A 164 26.57 -9.45 -36.96
N ILE A 165 26.31 -9.18 -35.68
CA ILE A 165 26.76 -10.02 -34.56
C ILE A 165 26.16 -11.43 -34.66
N ASP A 166 24.86 -11.53 -34.94
CA ASP A 166 24.15 -12.81 -35.06
C ASP A 166 24.66 -13.66 -36.23
N THR A 167 24.85 -13.04 -37.40
CA THR A 167 25.22 -13.72 -38.65
C THR A 167 26.68 -14.19 -38.64
N ASN A 168 27.61 -13.32 -38.22
CA ASN A 168 29.04 -13.59 -38.39
C ASN A 168 29.66 -14.24 -37.14
N PHE A 169 29.27 -13.82 -35.94
CA PHE A 169 29.98 -14.22 -34.72
C PHE A 169 29.20 -15.21 -33.86
N LYS A 170 27.96 -14.87 -33.46
CA LYS A 170 27.20 -15.60 -32.44
C LYS A 170 27.05 -17.08 -32.75
N THR A 171 26.54 -17.43 -33.93
CA THR A 171 26.26 -18.82 -34.31
C THR A 171 27.52 -19.69 -34.29
N LYS A 172 28.63 -19.16 -34.83
CA LYS A 172 29.92 -19.85 -34.88
C LYS A 172 30.51 -20.05 -33.48
N LYS A 173 30.53 -18.99 -32.67
CA LYS A 173 31.13 -19.02 -31.32
C LYS A 173 30.32 -19.87 -30.35
N ILE A 174 28.99 -19.80 -30.40
CA ILE A 174 28.10 -20.69 -29.63
C ILE A 174 28.30 -22.14 -30.07
N GLY A 175 28.38 -22.41 -31.38
CA GLY A 175 28.64 -23.76 -31.88
C GLY A 175 29.97 -24.35 -31.39
N GLN A 176 31.03 -23.55 -31.36
CA GLN A 176 32.32 -23.95 -30.78
C GLN A 176 32.21 -24.20 -29.27
N PHE A 177 31.53 -23.31 -28.55
CA PHE A 177 31.34 -23.43 -27.12
C PHE A 177 30.54 -24.70 -26.76
N ASN A 178 29.42 -24.96 -27.45
CA ASN A 178 28.57 -26.14 -27.23
C ASN A 178 29.34 -27.46 -27.37
N LYS A 179 30.31 -27.54 -28.29
CA LYS A 179 31.17 -28.73 -28.43
C LYS A 179 32.10 -28.93 -27.21
N LEU A 180 32.55 -27.85 -26.58
CA LEU A 180 33.42 -27.92 -25.39
C LEU A 180 32.65 -28.29 -24.12
N ILE A 181 31.39 -27.87 -24.04
CA ILE A 181 30.52 -28.10 -22.88
C ILE A 181 29.59 -29.31 -23.06
N ASP A 182 29.88 -30.21 -24.02
CA ASP A 182 29.09 -31.43 -24.16
C ASP A 182 29.17 -32.25 -22.86
N LYS A 183 27.99 -32.65 -22.36
CA LYS A 183 27.80 -33.36 -21.08
C LYS A 183 28.49 -32.71 -19.87
N TRP A 184 28.61 -31.39 -19.87
CA TRP A 184 29.35 -30.63 -18.86
C TRP A 184 28.95 -30.91 -17.41
N GLU A 185 27.67 -31.22 -17.17
CA GLU A 185 27.13 -31.52 -15.85
C GLU A 185 27.82 -32.72 -15.15
N THR A 186 28.40 -33.64 -15.93
CA THR A 186 28.94 -34.92 -15.43
C THR A 186 30.41 -35.13 -15.77
N LYS A 187 30.94 -34.33 -16.70
CA LYS A 187 32.32 -34.46 -17.17
C LYS A 187 33.30 -33.90 -16.13
N GLN A 188 34.38 -34.64 -15.88
CA GLN A 188 35.54 -34.10 -15.17
C GLN A 188 36.43 -33.37 -16.16
N TYR A 189 36.86 -32.17 -15.80
CA TYR A 189 37.66 -31.30 -16.66
C TYR A 189 39.09 -31.19 -16.16
N THR A 190 40.04 -31.27 -17.09
CA THR A 190 41.44 -30.93 -16.82
C THR A 190 41.62 -29.42 -16.64
N ARG A 191 42.73 -28.99 -16.03
CA ARG A 191 43.02 -27.57 -15.83
C ARG A 191 43.11 -26.78 -17.15
N GLU A 192 43.61 -27.41 -18.21
CA GLU A 192 43.72 -26.80 -19.54
C GLU A 192 42.34 -26.64 -20.19
N GLU A 193 41.49 -27.66 -20.14
CA GLU A 193 40.10 -27.55 -20.63
C GLU A 193 39.33 -26.46 -19.88
N LEU A 194 39.48 -26.38 -18.55
CA LEU A 194 38.88 -25.33 -17.73
C LEU A 194 39.35 -23.93 -18.14
N ASN A 195 40.62 -23.75 -18.47
CA ASN A 195 41.13 -22.46 -18.95
C ASN A 195 40.53 -22.09 -20.31
N THR A 196 40.45 -23.06 -21.23
CA THR A 196 39.84 -22.86 -22.55
C THR A 196 38.36 -22.52 -22.45
N ILE A 197 37.61 -23.24 -21.62
CA ILE A 197 36.18 -22.95 -21.36
C ILE A 197 36.03 -21.56 -20.76
N ASN A 198 36.83 -21.21 -19.75
CA ASN A 198 36.78 -19.88 -19.15
C ASN A 198 37.04 -18.77 -20.19
N SER A 199 38.05 -18.94 -21.04
CA SER A 199 38.37 -17.99 -22.11
C SER A 199 37.19 -17.82 -23.07
N LYS A 200 36.58 -18.94 -23.50
CA LYS A 200 35.41 -18.90 -24.41
C LYS A 200 34.19 -18.26 -23.78
N ILE A 201 33.96 -18.45 -22.49
CA ILE A 201 32.83 -17.77 -21.86
C ILE A 201 33.08 -16.26 -21.74
N SER A 202 34.30 -15.83 -21.39
CA SER A 202 34.64 -14.40 -21.37
C SER A 202 34.46 -13.75 -22.74
N GLU A 203 34.88 -14.44 -23.80
CA GLU A 203 34.70 -14.02 -25.20
C GLU A 203 33.23 -13.87 -25.58
N LEU A 204 32.38 -14.85 -25.23
CA LEU A 204 30.93 -14.77 -25.47
C LEU A 204 30.26 -13.64 -24.69
N ILE A 205 30.69 -13.39 -23.46
CA ILE A 205 30.17 -12.29 -22.64
C ILE A 205 30.57 -10.95 -23.25
N ALA A 206 31.85 -10.78 -23.61
CA ALA A 206 32.34 -9.57 -24.25
C ALA A 206 31.59 -9.30 -25.57
N LEU A 207 31.40 -10.32 -26.40
CA LEU A 207 30.66 -10.20 -27.65
C LEU A 207 29.20 -9.80 -27.42
N GLN A 208 28.54 -10.37 -26.40
CA GLN A 208 27.16 -10.01 -26.10
C GLN A 208 27.04 -8.59 -25.49
N GLN A 209 28.04 -8.12 -24.76
CA GLN A 209 28.10 -6.73 -24.28
C GLN A 209 28.26 -5.70 -25.41
N LEU A 210 28.74 -6.12 -26.59
CA LEU A 210 28.74 -5.28 -27.80
C LEU A 210 27.36 -5.22 -28.46
N SER A 211 26.44 -6.14 -28.13
CA SER A 211 25.08 -6.08 -28.64
C SER A 211 24.30 -4.95 -27.95
N PRO A 212 23.55 -4.14 -28.70
CA PRO A 212 22.68 -3.11 -28.13
C PRO A 212 21.46 -3.71 -27.39
N GLU A 213 21.21 -5.01 -27.51
CA GLU A 213 20.20 -5.70 -26.70
C GLU A 213 20.56 -5.66 -25.22
N LYS A 214 19.72 -4.99 -24.43
CA LYS A 214 19.90 -4.98 -22.98
C LYS A 214 19.70 -6.39 -22.42
N ILE A 215 20.65 -6.82 -21.59
CA ILE A 215 20.55 -8.07 -20.83
C ILE A 215 19.63 -7.81 -19.64
N ILE A 216 18.33 -7.92 -19.89
CA ILE A 216 17.26 -7.78 -18.90
C ILE A 216 16.47 -9.07 -18.91
N SER A 217 16.08 -9.56 -17.73
CA SER A 217 15.15 -10.70 -17.60
C SER A 217 13.95 -10.50 -18.54
N PRO A 218 13.58 -11.50 -19.36
CA PRO A 218 13.97 -12.91 -19.29
C PRO A 218 15.26 -13.28 -20.04
N ASN A 219 15.94 -12.33 -20.70
CA ASN A 219 17.16 -12.57 -21.45
C ASN A 219 18.36 -12.75 -20.52
N SER A 220 19.18 -13.76 -20.80
CA SER A 220 20.42 -14.06 -20.09
C SER A 220 21.60 -14.14 -21.06
N PHE A 221 22.81 -14.37 -20.54
CA PHE A 221 23.99 -14.52 -21.38
C PHE A 221 23.93 -15.79 -22.23
N TRP A 222 24.37 -15.70 -23.48
CA TRP A 222 24.37 -16.82 -24.44
C TRP A 222 25.15 -18.03 -23.92
N CYS A 223 26.22 -17.80 -23.18
CA CYS A 223 27.00 -18.87 -22.56
C CYS A 223 26.20 -19.64 -21.50
N PHE A 224 25.38 -18.97 -20.69
CA PHE A 224 24.52 -19.62 -19.72
C PHE A 224 23.31 -20.29 -20.38
N ASN A 225 22.76 -19.70 -21.44
CA ASN A 225 21.72 -20.35 -22.25
C ASN A 225 22.24 -21.65 -22.87
N SER A 226 23.49 -21.66 -23.33
CA SER A 226 24.16 -22.85 -23.86
C SER A 226 24.32 -23.95 -22.78
N LEU A 227 24.74 -23.57 -21.57
CA LEU A 227 24.83 -24.49 -20.43
C LEU A 227 23.45 -25.05 -20.02
N ALA A 228 22.42 -24.19 -20.02
CA ALA A 228 21.03 -24.53 -19.72
C ALA A 228 20.34 -25.37 -20.81
N ASN A 229 20.92 -25.51 -22.01
CA ASN A 229 20.31 -26.30 -23.09
C ASN A 229 20.07 -27.77 -22.69
N SER A 230 21.00 -28.34 -21.91
CA SER A 230 20.85 -29.68 -21.34
C SER A 230 19.63 -29.81 -20.41
N PHE A 231 19.37 -28.79 -19.58
CA PHE A 231 18.15 -28.68 -18.79
C PHE A 231 16.91 -28.55 -19.69
N LYS A 232 16.94 -27.66 -20.68
CA LYS A 232 15.81 -27.43 -21.60
C LYS A 232 15.35 -28.72 -22.27
N ILE A 233 16.28 -29.53 -22.78
CA ILE A 233 15.95 -30.82 -23.43
C ILE A 233 15.28 -31.77 -22.44
N LYS A 234 15.85 -31.93 -21.23
CA LYS A 234 15.29 -32.80 -20.19
C LYS A 234 13.95 -32.30 -19.67
N PHE A 235 13.81 -30.98 -19.53
CA PHE A 235 12.58 -30.33 -19.12
C PHE A 235 11.45 -30.60 -20.13
N ALA A 236 11.70 -30.37 -21.42
CA ALA A 236 10.74 -30.67 -22.47
C ALA A 236 10.34 -32.16 -22.45
N PHE A 237 11.32 -33.07 -22.28
CA PHE A 237 11.03 -34.49 -22.14
C PHE A 237 10.10 -34.78 -20.95
N HIS A 238 10.30 -34.20 -19.77
CA HIS A 238 9.47 -34.50 -18.59
C HIS A 238 8.14 -33.72 -18.54
N PHE A 239 8.10 -32.48 -19.02
CA PHE A 239 7.02 -31.53 -18.74
C PHE A 239 6.34 -30.95 -19.98
N GLU A 240 6.74 -31.35 -21.19
CA GLU A 240 6.04 -30.98 -22.44
C GLU A 240 5.52 -32.20 -23.21
N SER A 241 6.07 -33.39 -22.95
CA SER A 241 5.56 -34.64 -23.52
C SER A 241 4.33 -35.17 -22.77
N ALA A 242 3.73 -36.23 -23.30
CA ALA A 242 2.62 -36.97 -22.68
C ALA A 242 3.06 -37.86 -21.50
N ASN A 243 4.07 -37.43 -20.74
CA ASN A 243 4.57 -38.14 -19.56
C ASN A 243 3.69 -37.84 -18.33
N GLU A 244 3.64 -38.79 -17.38
CA GLU A 244 2.87 -38.67 -16.13
C GLU A 244 3.25 -37.44 -15.28
N THR A 245 4.43 -36.89 -15.52
CA THR A 245 4.97 -35.71 -14.83
C THR A 245 4.41 -34.38 -15.36
N ASN A 246 3.80 -34.35 -16.55
CA ASN A 246 3.20 -33.15 -17.13
C ASN A 246 1.74 -32.98 -16.67
N ARG A 247 1.57 -32.54 -15.42
CA ARG A 247 0.26 -32.39 -14.77
C ARG A 247 -0.09 -30.93 -14.52
N LEU A 248 -1.34 -30.55 -14.80
CA LEU A 248 -1.85 -29.21 -14.54
C LEU A 248 -1.94 -28.90 -13.05
N ASP A 249 -2.35 -29.89 -12.25
CA ASP A 249 -2.58 -29.78 -10.81
C ASP A 249 -1.31 -29.94 -9.96
N LYS A 250 -0.16 -30.18 -10.59
CA LYS A 250 1.13 -30.43 -9.91
C LYS A 250 2.25 -29.48 -10.35
N PRO A 251 2.06 -28.15 -10.22
CA PRO A 251 3.10 -27.18 -10.54
C PRO A 251 4.39 -27.38 -9.71
N GLU A 252 4.27 -27.93 -8.50
CA GLU A 252 5.41 -28.22 -7.62
C GLU A 252 6.44 -29.17 -8.26
N PHE A 253 6.04 -30.02 -9.22
CA PHE A 253 6.95 -30.99 -9.85
C PHE A 253 8.04 -30.30 -10.67
N TYR A 254 7.68 -29.35 -11.53
CA TYR A 254 8.68 -28.67 -12.36
C TYR A 254 9.47 -27.63 -11.57
N LEU A 255 8.87 -27.02 -10.53
CA LEU A 255 9.54 -26.08 -9.62
C LEU A 255 10.62 -26.79 -8.79
N ASN A 256 10.31 -27.97 -8.24
CA ASN A 256 11.29 -28.77 -7.52
C ASN A 256 12.35 -29.33 -8.46
N TYR A 257 11.96 -29.80 -9.66
CA TYR A 257 12.91 -30.25 -10.67
C TYR A 257 13.94 -29.16 -11.04
N LEU A 258 13.50 -27.92 -11.20
CA LEU A 258 14.40 -26.78 -11.40
C LEU A 258 15.35 -26.58 -10.23
N SER A 259 14.83 -26.57 -8.99
CA SER A 259 15.64 -26.37 -7.77
C SER A 259 16.73 -27.45 -7.64
N ASP A 260 16.32 -28.71 -7.81
CA ASP A 260 17.20 -29.87 -7.63
C ASP A 260 18.26 -29.91 -8.73
N TYR A 261 17.86 -29.60 -9.96
CA TYR A 261 18.79 -29.49 -11.07
C TYR A 261 19.81 -28.37 -10.85
N TYR A 262 19.36 -27.18 -10.45
CA TYR A 262 20.25 -26.06 -10.13
C TYR A 262 21.25 -26.41 -9.02
N LEU A 263 20.77 -26.97 -7.90
CA LEU A 263 21.62 -27.39 -6.78
C LEU A 263 22.65 -28.45 -7.20
N LYS A 264 22.25 -29.38 -8.06
CA LYS A 264 23.13 -30.43 -8.59
C LYS A 264 24.22 -29.86 -9.51
N THR A 265 23.91 -28.89 -10.37
CA THR A 265 24.86 -28.35 -11.36
C THR A 265 25.72 -27.20 -10.81
N LEU A 266 25.30 -26.55 -9.72
CA LEU A 266 25.98 -25.40 -9.12
C LEU A 266 27.47 -25.64 -8.79
N PRO A 267 27.90 -26.79 -8.19
CA PRO A 267 29.32 -27.03 -7.91
C PRO A 267 30.18 -27.10 -9.17
N VAL A 268 29.64 -27.71 -10.23
CA VAL A 268 30.32 -27.82 -11.52
C VAL A 268 30.39 -26.45 -12.19
N LEU A 269 29.30 -25.68 -12.17
CA LEU A 269 29.27 -24.31 -12.67
C LEU A 269 30.36 -23.45 -12.01
N LYS A 270 30.45 -23.46 -10.68
CA LYS A 270 31.48 -22.72 -9.92
C LYS A 270 32.89 -23.12 -10.32
N THR A 271 33.11 -24.39 -10.64
CA THR A 271 34.39 -24.89 -11.13
C THR A 271 34.69 -24.34 -12.54
N LEU A 272 33.69 -24.33 -13.42
CA LEU A 272 33.80 -23.79 -14.77
C LEU A 272 34.02 -22.28 -14.80
N THR A 273 33.59 -21.53 -13.76
CA THR A 273 33.64 -20.06 -13.75
C THR A 273 34.63 -19.45 -12.74
N LYS A 274 35.44 -20.27 -12.07
CA LYS A 274 36.30 -19.90 -10.92
C LYS A 274 37.32 -18.76 -11.14
N LYS A 275 37.60 -18.39 -12.39
CA LYS A 275 38.66 -17.42 -12.77
C LYS A 275 38.13 -16.06 -13.28
N ARG A 276 36.87 -15.71 -13.01
CA ARG A 276 36.26 -14.51 -13.61
C ARG A 276 36.38 -13.24 -12.76
N THR A 277 36.40 -12.12 -13.48
CA THR A 277 36.27 -10.74 -12.99
C THR A 277 34.82 -10.32 -12.71
N ILE A 278 33.83 -11.13 -13.12
CA ILE A 278 32.41 -10.90 -12.83
C ILE A 278 32.13 -11.51 -11.45
N ASN A 279 31.53 -10.72 -10.55
CA ASN A 279 31.14 -11.14 -9.20
C ASN A 279 30.38 -12.49 -9.24
N ASP A 280 30.87 -13.49 -8.50
CA ASP A 280 30.35 -14.87 -8.47
C ASP A 280 28.83 -14.93 -8.27
N LYS A 281 28.27 -14.03 -7.45
CA LYS A 281 26.81 -13.95 -7.22
C LYS A 281 26.01 -13.64 -8.48
N ARG A 282 26.56 -12.86 -9.41
CA ARG A 282 25.89 -12.56 -10.69
C ARG A 282 25.89 -13.77 -11.62
N ILE A 283 26.92 -14.61 -11.58
CA ILE A 283 27.01 -15.82 -12.42
C ILE A 283 25.90 -16.81 -12.05
N GLU A 284 25.72 -17.06 -10.75
CA GLU A 284 24.67 -17.94 -10.22
C GLU A 284 23.28 -17.45 -10.65
N TYR A 285 23.03 -16.15 -10.53
CA TYR A 285 21.79 -15.50 -10.95
C TYR A 285 21.52 -15.65 -12.46
N TRP A 286 22.49 -15.29 -13.32
CA TRP A 286 22.30 -15.37 -14.77
C TRP A 286 22.13 -16.80 -15.27
N TYR A 287 22.83 -17.77 -14.66
CA TYR A 287 22.60 -19.17 -14.96
C TYR A 287 21.20 -19.62 -14.56
N PHE A 288 20.73 -19.23 -13.37
CA PHE A 288 19.37 -19.52 -12.94
C PHE A 288 18.32 -18.90 -13.87
N GLN A 289 18.52 -17.66 -14.32
CA GLN A 289 17.67 -17.02 -15.33
C GLN A 289 17.59 -17.81 -16.64
N SER A 290 18.71 -18.38 -17.09
CA SER A 290 18.72 -19.27 -18.27
C SER A 290 17.93 -20.56 -18.05
N LEU A 291 17.93 -21.12 -16.83
CA LEU A 291 17.13 -22.30 -16.49
C LEU A 291 15.62 -22.00 -16.43
N LEU A 292 15.21 -20.76 -16.17
CA LEU A 292 13.81 -20.35 -16.15
C LEU A 292 13.18 -20.22 -17.54
N ILE A 293 13.99 -20.10 -18.60
CA ILE A 293 13.50 -19.95 -19.98
C ILE A 293 12.45 -21.01 -20.36
N PRO A 294 12.70 -22.33 -20.24
CA PRO A 294 11.69 -23.34 -20.58
C PRO A 294 10.43 -23.25 -19.71
N ILE A 295 10.54 -22.81 -18.45
CA ILE A 295 9.37 -22.59 -17.59
C ILE A 295 8.55 -21.41 -18.11
N ARG A 296 9.19 -20.29 -18.44
CA ARG A 296 8.50 -19.13 -19.06
C ARG A 296 7.82 -19.52 -20.37
N GLU A 297 8.49 -20.34 -21.20
CA GLU A 297 7.90 -20.86 -22.44
C GLU A 297 6.66 -21.73 -22.17
N LYS A 298 6.64 -22.51 -21.09
CA LYS A 298 5.46 -23.30 -20.68
C LYS A 298 4.26 -22.44 -20.27
N PHE A 299 4.47 -21.22 -19.79
CA PHE A 299 3.38 -20.30 -19.42
C PHE A 299 2.97 -19.35 -20.54
N ASN A 300 3.83 -19.19 -21.57
CA ASN A 300 3.53 -18.34 -22.70
C ASN A 300 2.41 -18.97 -23.57
N PRO A 301 1.28 -18.27 -23.78
CA PRO A 301 0.13 -18.80 -24.52
C PRO A 301 0.42 -19.11 -25.99
N GLU A 302 1.44 -18.47 -26.60
CA GLU A 302 1.87 -18.76 -27.97
C GLU A 302 2.61 -20.10 -28.09
N LYS A 303 3.21 -20.57 -27.00
CA LYS A 303 4.05 -21.77 -26.98
C LYS A 303 3.41 -22.95 -26.26
N SER A 304 2.49 -22.69 -25.33
CA SER A 304 1.84 -23.72 -24.54
C SER A 304 0.42 -23.32 -24.12
N GLN A 305 -0.46 -24.30 -23.99
CA GLN A 305 -1.82 -24.11 -23.49
C GLN A 305 -1.93 -24.23 -21.96
N TYR A 306 -0.82 -24.42 -21.24
CA TYR A 306 -0.83 -24.73 -19.80
C TYR A 306 -1.62 -23.71 -18.97
N LEU A 307 -1.26 -22.43 -19.07
CA LEU A 307 -1.94 -21.37 -18.31
C LEU A 307 -3.38 -21.20 -18.80
N SER A 308 -3.63 -21.26 -20.11
CA SER A 308 -4.97 -21.16 -20.69
C SER A 308 -5.90 -22.27 -20.19
N LEU A 309 -5.42 -23.50 -20.03
CA LEU A 309 -6.21 -24.63 -19.49
C LEU A 309 -6.51 -24.46 -18.00
N ILE A 310 -5.58 -23.93 -17.22
CA ILE A 310 -5.80 -23.61 -15.80
C ILE A 310 -6.86 -22.50 -15.68
N LEU A 311 -6.74 -21.46 -16.50
CA LEU A 311 -7.72 -20.38 -16.54
C LEU A 311 -9.07 -20.87 -17.07
N GLN A 312 -9.15 -21.75 -18.06
CA GLN A 312 -10.45 -22.25 -18.53
C GLN A 312 -11.14 -23.22 -17.56
N ASN A 313 -10.43 -23.68 -16.53
CA ASN A 313 -11.00 -24.62 -15.58
C ASN A 313 -12.15 -23.96 -14.78
N PRO A 314 -13.31 -24.62 -14.67
CA PRO A 314 -14.41 -24.12 -13.85
C PRO A 314 -14.12 -24.17 -12.34
N SER A 315 -13.14 -24.99 -11.91
CA SER A 315 -12.68 -25.04 -10.53
C SER A 315 -11.66 -23.95 -10.25
N GLU A 316 -11.98 -23.08 -9.30
CA GLU A 316 -11.10 -22.02 -8.76
C GLU A 316 -9.81 -22.58 -8.14
N TYR A 317 -9.78 -23.89 -7.83
CA TYR A 317 -8.69 -24.56 -7.14
C TYR A 317 -7.36 -24.50 -7.89
N LEU A 318 -7.35 -24.74 -9.21
CA LEU A 318 -6.09 -24.88 -9.96
C LEU A 318 -5.30 -23.57 -10.00
N LEU A 319 -5.99 -22.45 -10.21
CA LEU A 319 -5.34 -21.13 -10.24
C LEU A 319 -4.80 -20.77 -8.85
N ASN A 320 -5.60 -21.00 -7.79
CA ASN A 320 -5.18 -20.74 -6.41
C ASN A 320 -3.98 -21.61 -6.00
N HIS A 321 -4.01 -22.90 -6.32
CA HIS A 321 -2.90 -23.83 -6.04
C HIS A 321 -1.64 -23.42 -6.80
N LEU A 322 -1.76 -23.04 -8.08
CA LEU A 322 -0.64 -22.55 -8.88
C LEU A 322 0.00 -21.31 -8.25
N ILE A 323 -0.79 -20.31 -7.89
CA ILE A 323 -0.29 -19.07 -7.30
C ILE A 323 0.38 -19.34 -5.95
N ASP A 324 -0.21 -20.18 -5.11
CA ASP A 324 0.37 -20.58 -3.81
C ASP A 324 1.73 -21.27 -3.98
N GLU A 325 1.83 -22.24 -4.90
CA GLU A 325 3.10 -22.92 -5.18
C GLU A 325 4.16 -21.97 -5.77
N LEU A 326 3.78 -21.02 -6.64
CA LEU A 326 4.69 -19.99 -7.12
C LEU A 326 5.15 -19.05 -6.00
N MET A 327 4.27 -18.64 -5.09
CA MET A 327 4.62 -17.80 -3.94
C MET A 327 5.57 -18.49 -2.96
N LYS A 328 5.32 -19.78 -2.69
CA LYS A 328 6.24 -20.62 -1.90
C LYS A 328 7.60 -20.71 -2.58
N PHE A 329 7.61 -20.84 -3.91
CA PHE A 329 8.84 -20.88 -4.68
C PHE A 329 9.60 -19.56 -4.65
N ASP A 330 8.94 -18.42 -4.85
CA ASP A 330 9.55 -17.09 -4.75
C ASP A 330 10.17 -16.86 -3.36
N SER A 331 9.46 -17.28 -2.31
CA SER A 331 9.99 -17.28 -0.93
C SER A 331 11.23 -18.17 -0.77
N LYS A 332 11.23 -19.35 -1.40
CA LYS A 332 12.38 -20.28 -1.44
C LYS A 332 13.56 -19.66 -2.19
N LEU A 333 13.33 -18.94 -3.29
CA LEU A 333 14.37 -18.26 -4.05
C LEU A 333 15.10 -17.23 -3.20
N SER A 334 14.34 -16.40 -2.49
CA SER A 334 14.90 -15.37 -1.60
C SER A 334 15.66 -15.97 -0.43
N ARG A 335 15.05 -16.94 0.30
CA ARG A 335 15.62 -17.49 1.55
C ARG A 335 16.77 -18.47 1.31
N THR A 336 16.66 -19.33 0.30
CA THR A 336 17.60 -20.44 0.07
C THR A 336 18.74 -20.03 -0.87
N PHE A 337 18.40 -19.43 -2.01
CA PHE A 337 19.40 -19.09 -3.04
C PHE A 337 19.95 -17.68 -2.89
N LYS A 338 19.41 -16.86 -1.97
CA LYS A 338 19.86 -15.49 -1.69
C LYS A 338 19.86 -14.58 -2.92
N PHE A 339 18.98 -14.85 -3.88
CA PHE A 339 18.68 -13.89 -4.95
C PHE A 339 18.00 -12.68 -4.29
N VAL A 340 18.74 -11.58 -4.11
CA VAL A 340 18.38 -10.40 -3.30
C VAL A 340 17.14 -9.70 -3.88
N LYS A 341 16.34 -9.01 -3.04
CA LYS A 341 15.13 -8.24 -3.43
C LYS A 341 15.33 -7.28 -4.62
N GLU A 342 16.49 -6.66 -4.77
CA GLU A 342 16.78 -5.76 -5.91
C GLU A 342 16.94 -6.51 -7.25
N GLU A 343 17.31 -7.79 -7.21
CA GLU A 343 17.47 -8.67 -8.37
C GLU A 343 16.42 -9.81 -8.34
N SER A 344 15.35 -9.70 -7.54
CA SER A 344 14.51 -10.85 -7.20
C SER A 344 13.66 -11.29 -8.39
N ILE A 345 13.80 -12.58 -8.71
CA ILE A 345 12.91 -13.31 -9.60
C ILE A 345 11.61 -13.51 -8.84
N GLN A 346 10.54 -12.87 -9.32
CA GLN A 346 9.20 -13.02 -8.76
C GLN A 346 8.35 -13.75 -9.80
N LEU A 347 8.40 -15.08 -9.78
CA LEU A 347 7.71 -15.90 -10.76
C LEU A 347 6.19 -15.76 -10.65
N THR A 348 5.65 -15.53 -9.46
CA THR A 348 4.21 -15.28 -9.30
C THR A 348 3.78 -14.06 -10.13
N LEU A 349 4.57 -12.98 -10.09
CA LEU A 349 4.35 -11.79 -10.90
C LEU A 349 4.65 -12.07 -12.38
N ASP A 350 5.86 -12.54 -12.70
CA ASP A 350 6.37 -12.72 -14.06
C ASP A 350 5.48 -13.66 -14.89
N LEU A 351 5.02 -14.77 -14.31
CA LEU A 351 4.35 -15.83 -15.06
C LEU A 351 2.82 -15.70 -15.11
N VAL A 352 2.19 -15.13 -14.07
CA VAL A 352 0.73 -15.17 -13.91
C VAL A 352 0.15 -13.77 -13.68
N LEU A 353 0.62 -13.05 -12.65
CA LEU A 353 -0.01 -11.81 -12.18
C LEU A 353 0.45 -10.55 -12.94
N HIS A 354 1.30 -10.66 -13.97
CA HIS A 354 1.65 -9.53 -14.84
C HIS A 354 0.46 -9.08 -15.69
N ASP A 355 -0.47 -9.99 -15.97
CA ASP A 355 -1.71 -9.74 -16.68
C ASP A 355 -2.80 -9.37 -15.67
N GLU A 356 -3.37 -8.16 -15.82
CA GLU A 356 -4.42 -7.67 -14.93
C GLU A 356 -5.68 -8.55 -15.01
N ASP A 357 -5.98 -9.21 -16.13
CA ASP A 357 -7.15 -10.10 -16.24
C ASP A 357 -6.98 -11.35 -15.35
N ASN A 358 -5.78 -11.93 -15.34
CA ASN A 358 -5.44 -13.06 -14.48
C ASN A 358 -5.48 -12.66 -13.00
N LEU A 359 -4.97 -11.47 -12.69
CA LEU A 359 -5.04 -10.90 -11.35
C LEU A 359 -6.48 -10.70 -10.89
N HIS A 360 -7.33 -10.09 -11.73
CA HIS A 360 -8.75 -9.88 -11.42
C HIS A 360 -9.46 -11.20 -11.15
N ARG A 361 -9.26 -12.19 -12.01
CA ARG A 361 -9.86 -13.51 -11.83
C ARG A 361 -9.42 -14.19 -10.53
N TRP A 362 -8.14 -14.08 -10.19
CA TRP A 362 -7.66 -14.63 -8.94
C TRP A 362 -8.27 -13.90 -7.73
N LEU A 363 -8.36 -12.57 -7.76
CA LEU A 363 -9.02 -11.79 -6.72
C LEU A 363 -10.50 -12.19 -6.56
N ASP A 364 -11.23 -12.39 -7.66
CA ASP A 364 -12.62 -12.86 -7.63
C ASP A 364 -12.75 -14.25 -6.96
N ASN A 365 -11.81 -15.16 -7.22
CA ASN A 365 -11.77 -16.46 -6.54
C ASN A 365 -11.52 -16.30 -5.04
N VAL A 366 -10.61 -15.40 -4.63
CA VAL A 366 -10.37 -15.11 -3.21
C VAL A 366 -11.65 -14.54 -2.58
N GLY A 367 -12.31 -13.58 -3.22
CA GLY A 367 -13.58 -13.02 -2.76
C GLY A 367 -14.68 -14.08 -2.61
N THR A 368 -14.80 -14.99 -3.58
CA THR A 368 -15.76 -16.10 -3.54
C THR A 368 -15.48 -17.07 -2.40
N PHE A 369 -14.20 -17.45 -2.21
CA PHE A 369 -13.76 -18.26 -1.08
C PHE A 369 -14.09 -17.60 0.27
N VAL A 370 -13.74 -16.33 0.42
CA VAL A 370 -13.96 -15.54 1.64
C VAL A 370 -15.44 -15.45 1.96
N ASN A 371 -16.26 -15.07 0.99
CA ASN A 371 -17.71 -14.94 1.17
C ASN A 371 -18.35 -16.27 1.52
N LYS A 372 -17.99 -17.37 0.82
CA LYS A 372 -18.52 -18.69 1.11
C LYS A 372 -18.20 -19.13 2.54
N ARG A 373 -16.95 -18.99 2.97
CA ARG A 373 -16.54 -19.33 4.33
C ARG A 373 -17.25 -18.46 5.37
N PHE A 374 -17.35 -17.16 5.12
CA PHE A 374 -18.07 -16.27 6.03
C PHE A 374 -19.55 -16.65 6.17
N GLN A 375 -20.22 -17.02 5.07
CA GLN A 375 -21.62 -17.48 5.11
C GLN A 375 -21.79 -18.79 5.91
N GLU A 376 -20.85 -19.74 5.77
CA GLU A 376 -20.81 -20.96 6.59
C GLU A 376 -20.72 -20.63 8.09
N LEU A 377 -19.91 -19.63 8.46
CA LEU A 377 -19.72 -19.21 9.86
C LEU A 377 -20.97 -18.57 10.47
N ILE A 378 -21.60 -17.64 9.75
CA ILE A 378 -22.74 -16.89 10.31
C ILE A 378 -24.02 -17.74 10.44
N GLY A 379 -24.10 -18.82 9.65
CA GLY A 379 -25.20 -19.79 9.65
C GLY A 379 -25.33 -20.58 10.95
N GLU A 380 -24.31 -20.57 11.82
CA GLU A 380 -24.42 -21.19 13.15
C GLU A 380 -25.39 -20.41 14.06
N PRO A 381 -26.45 -21.07 14.60
CA PRO A 381 -27.49 -20.39 15.36
C PRO A 381 -27.08 -20.03 16.78
N ILE A 382 -26.13 -20.75 17.38
CA ILE A 382 -25.79 -20.61 18.81
C ILE A 382 -24.35 -20.14 18.96
N ILE A 383 -24.17 -19.02 19.65
CA ILE A 383 -22.87 -18.50 20.09
C ILE A 383 -22.56 -19.13 21.45
N LYS A 384 -21.49 -19.90 21.54
CA LYS A 384 -21.06 -20.59 22.77
C LYS A 384 -19.69 -20.09 23.18
N ILE A 385 -19.54 -19.81 24.47
CA ILE A 385 -18.25 -19.45 25.09
C ILE A 385 -17.38 -20.69 25.22
N ASP A 386 -16.12 -20.59 24.81
CA ASP A 386 -15.10 -21.61 25.01
C ASP A 386 -14.31 -21.31 26.30
N TYR A 387 -14.59 -22.09 27.35
CA TYR A 387 -14.00 -21.89 28.67
C TYR A 387 -12.54 -22.35 28.75
N GLU A 388 -12.10 -23.25 27.87
CA GLU A 388 -10.79 -23.91 27.93
C GLU A 388 -9.71 -23.15 27.13
N PHE A 389 -10.13 -22.25 26.23
CA PHE A 389 -9.22 -21.64 25.26
C PHE A 389 -8.17 -20.68 25.87
N SER A 390 -8.57 -19.75 26.74
CA SER A 390 -7.67 -18.71 27.26
C SER A 390 -7.23 -18.95 28.71
N LYS A 391 -6.06 -18.39 29.09
CA LYS A 391 -5.56 -18.46 30.47
C LYS A 391 -6.53 -17.78 31.45
N VAL A 392 -6.47 -18.18 32.72
CA VAL A 392 -7.25 -17.57 33.80
C VAL A 392 -6.98 -16.06 33.83
N GLY A 393 -8.04 -15.24 33.84
CA GLY A 393 -7.96 -13.78 33.89
C GLY A 393 -8.07 -13.05 32.55
N HIS A 394 -8.18 -13.76 31.43
CA HIS A 394 -8.45 -13.20 30.10
C HIS A 394 -9.89 -13.45 29.66
N THR A 395 -10.39 -12.61 28.75
CA THR A 395 -11.67 -12.80 28.09
C THR A 395 -11.71 -14.16 27.39
N LYS A 396 -12.81 -14.88 27.56
CA LYS A 396 -13.05 -16.17 26.90
C LYS A 396 -13.64 -15.92 25.52
N PRO A 397 -13.10 -16.51 24.44
CA PRO A 397 -13.71 -16.33 23.13
C PRO A 397 -14.97 -17.18 22.99
N THR A 398 -15.70 -16.93 21.91
CA THR A 398 -16.80 -17.77 21.46
C THR A 398 -16.41 -18.56 20.20
N ASN A 399 -17.10 -19.68 19.94
CA ASN A 399 -16.95 -20.46 18.70
C ASN A 399 -16.98 -19.56 17.45
N LEU A 400 -17.91 -18.60 17.43
CA LEU A 400 -18.06 -17.66 16.32
C LEU A 400 -16.82 -16.76 16.16
N SER A 401 -16.36 -16.13 17.24
CA SER A 401 -15.18 -15.25 17.20
C SER A 401 -13.90 -16.00 16.85
N MET A 402 -13.71 -17.23 17.36
CA MET A 402 -12.55 -18.08 17.04
C MET A 402 -12.54 -18.49 15.58
N ASN A 403 -13.69 -18.90 15.05
CA ASN A 403 -13.77 -19.34 13.66
C ASN A 403 -13.62 -18.14 12.70
N PHE A 404 -14.10 -16.96 13.09
CA PHE A 404 -13.85 -15.73 12.34
C PHE A 404 -12.37 -15.34 12.38
N GLN A 405 -11.70 -15.39 13.53
CA GLN A 405 -10.26 -15.17 13.63
C GLN A 405 -9.48 -16.10 12.69
N LYS A 406 -9.80 -17.41 12.69
CA LYS A 406 -9.18 -18.39 11.79
C LYS A 406 -9.38 -18.04 10.31
N LEU A 407 -10.58 -17.59 9.94
CA LEU A 407 -10.85 -17.14 8.57
C LEU A 407 -9.98 -15.93 8.22
N PHE A 408 -9.93 -14.93 9.10
CA PHE A 408 -9.14 -13.73 8.90
C PHE A 408 -7.63 -14.03 8.75
N GLU A 409 -7.09 -14.90 9.60
CA GLU A 409 -5.71 -15.36 9.52
C GLU A 409 -5.44 -16.19 8.25
N THR A 410 -6.42 -16.99 7.82
CA THR A 410 -6.33 -17.75 6.56
C THR A 410 -6.22 -16.80 5.38
N VAL A 411 -7.04 -15.74 5.34
CA VAL A 411 -6.97 -14.70 4.30
C VAL A 411 -5.62 -13.98 4.35
N THR A 412 -5.14 -13.63 5.54
CA THR A 412 -3.81 -13.00 5.73
C THR A 412 -2.70 -13.84 5.10
N LYS A 413 -2.72 -15.16 5.36
CA LYS A 413 -1.73 -16.11 4.81
C LYS A 413 -1.73 -16.19 3.29
N LEU A 414 -2.86 -15.91 2.62
CA LEU A 414 -2.95 -15.94 1.16
C LEU A 414 -2.07 -14.88 0.49
N TYR A 415 -1.83 -13.75 1.15
CA TYR A 415 -1.12 -12.63 0.55
C TYR A 415 0.13 -12.18 1.33
N GLU A 416 0.35 -12.66 2.56
CA GLU A 416 1.51 -12.23 3.38
C GLU A 416 2.85 -12.40 2.64
N ASN A 417 2.99 -13.50 1.89
CA ASN A 417 4.22 -13.86 1.18
C ASN A 417 4.32 -13.22 -0.22
N LEU A 418 3.30 -12.46 -0.65
CA LEU A 418 3.41 -11.72 -1.91
C LEU A 418 4.51 -10.66 -1.78
N THR A 419 5.18 -10.38 -2.88
CA THR A 419 6.12 -9.26 -2.97
C THR A 419 5.44 -7.99 -3.49
N ILE A 420 4.29 -8.14 -4.14
CA ILE A 420 3.58 -7.04 -4.82
C ILE A 420 2.66 -6.33 -3.83
N THR A 421 3.06 -5.19 -3.28
CA THR A 421 2.25 -4.52 -2.24
C THR A 421 0.89 -4.06 -2.77
N LYS A 422 0.78 -3.58 -4.02
CA LYS A 422 -0.49 -3.19 -4.65
C LYS A 422 -1.55 -4.29 -4.55
N VAL A 423 -1.14 -5.55 -4.73
CA VAL A 423 -2.05 -6.71 -4.66
C VAL A 423 -2.43 -7.02 -3.21
N LYS A 424 -1.47 -6.94 -2.28
CA LYS A 424 -1.76 -7.05 -0.84
C LYS A 424 -2.80 -6.04 -0.39
N PHE A 425 -2.67 -4.78 -0.85
CA PHE A 425 -3.62 -3.72 -0.53
C PHE A 425 -5.01 -3.99 -1.10
N ARG A 426 -5.12 -4.48 -2.34
CA ARG A 426 -6.42 -4.86 -2.91
C ARG A 426 -7.10 -5.93 -2.05
N ILE A 427 -6.41 -7.01 -1.69
CA ILE A 427 -7.00 -8.08 -0.84
C ILE A 427 -7.37 -7.56 0.55
N LEU A 428 -6.48 -6.76 1.16
CA LEU A 428 -6.72 -6.16 2.46
C LEU A 428 -7.97 -5.28 2.44
N SER A 429 -8.03 -4.32 1.52
CA SER A 429 -9.12 -3.34 1.40
C SER A 429 -10.42 -4.00 0.96
N ASP A 430 -10.39 -4.75 -0.14
CA ASP A 430 -11.59 -5.19 -0.83
C ASP A 430 -12.24 -6.38 -0.13
N HIS A 431 -11.50 -7.17 0.64
CA HIS A 431 -12.04 -8.40 1.23
C HIS A 431 -11.85 -8.43 2.74
N GLN A 432 -10.62 -8.24 3.23
CA GLN A 432 -10.32 -8.50 4.63
C GLN A 432 -10.87 -7.44 5.60
N LEU A 433 -10.73 -6.14 5.29
CA LEU A 433 -11.35 -5.08 6.09
C LEU A 433 -12.88 -5.10 5.95
N GLN A 434 -13.38 -5.45 4.77
CA GLN A 434 -14.82 -5.63 4.57
C GLN A 434 -15.40 -6.76 5.43
N LEU A 435 -14.66 -7.85 5.66
CA LEU A 435 -15.07 -8.92 6.57
C LEU A 435 -15.33 -8.40 7.99
N LEU A 436 -14.50 -7.48 8.51
CA LEU A 436 -14.71 -6.91 9.83
C LEU A 436 -15.99 -6.08 9.90
N ASN A 437 -16.32 -5.34 8.84
CA ASN A 437 -17.56 -4.58 8.75
C ASN A 437 -18.79 -5.50 8.61
N GLN A 438 -18.66 -6.57 7.83
CA GLN A 438 -19.73 -7.57 7.70
C GLN A 438 -19.97 -8.29 9.02
N PHE A 439 -18.91 -8.70 9.72
CA PHE A 439 -19.00 -9.34 11.03
C PHE A 439 -19.66 -8.42 12.06
N TYR A 440 -19.27 -7.15 12.08
CA TYR A 440 -19.89 -6.12 12.91
C TYR A 440 -21.41 -6.09 12.71
N ASN A 441 -21.86 -6.01 11.45
CA ASN A 441 -23.28 -5.96 11.12
C ASN A 441 -24.03 -7.22 11.55
N VAL A 442 -23.43 -8.40 11.34
CA VAL A 442 -24.01 -9.67 11.78
C VAL A 442 -24.21 -9.69 13.29
N ILE A 443 -23.19 -9.29 14.07
CA ILE A 443 -23.30 -9.23 15.53
C ILE A 443 -24.35 -8.21 15.96
N LYS A 444 -24.35 -7.00 15.37
CA LYS A 444 -25.36 -5.96 15.63
C LYS A 444 -26.79 -6.49 15.40
N THR A 445 -27.02 -7.17 14.29
CA THR A 445 -28.32 -7.75 13.94
C THR A 445 -28.69 -8.89 14.89
N LYS A 446 -27.75 -9.78 15.23
CA LYS A 446 -28.01 -10.87 16.21
C LYS A 446 -28.38 -10.32 17.58
N ILE A 447 -27.68 -9.29 18.07
CA ILE A 447 -28.00 -8.63 19.36
C ILE A 447 -29.37 -7.94 19.31
N HIS A 448 -29.71 -7.27 18.20
CA HIS A 448 -30.99 -6.58 18.07
C HIS A 448 -32.18 -7.56 18.01
N ASN A 449 -32.00 -8.69 17.32
CA ASN A 449 -33.04 -9.69 17.11
C ASN A 449 -33.15 -10.74 18.23
N ASP A 450 -32.22 -10.76 19.19
CA ASP A 450 -32.28 -11.68 20.32
C ASP A 450 -33.50 -11.36 21.21
N LYS A 451 -34.46 -12.29 21.23
CA LYS A 451 -35.71 -12.19 21.99
C LYS A 451 -35.63 -12.82 23.37
N ASP A 452 -34.68 -13.72 23.60
CA ASP A 452 -34.57 -14.46 24.85
C ASP A 452 -34.00 -13.56 25.97
N ASP A 453 -33.35 -12.43 25.61
CA ASP A 453 -32.88 -11.39 26.53
C ASP A 453 -32.06 -11.99 27.73
N SER A 454 -31.49 -13.19 27.52
CA SER A 454 -30.83 -13.99 28.54
C SER A 454 -29.50 -13.35 28.90
N PHE A 455 -29.19 -13.34 30.21
CA PHE A 455 -27.91 -12.83 30.71
C PHE A 455 -26.73 -13.54 30.05
N GLU A 456 -26.79 -14.87 29.89
CA GLU A 456 -25.73 -15.66 29.28
C GLU A 456 -25.50 -15.31 27.80
N HIS A 457 -26.58 -15.02 27.04
CA HIS A 457 -26.46 -14.59 25.65
C HIS A 457 -25.81 -13.21 25.56
N MET A 458 -26.20 -12.26 26.40
CA MET A 458 -25.60 -10.92 26.43
C MET A 458 -24.11 -10.96 26.74
N VAL A 459 -23.71 -11.79 27.72
CA VAL A 459 -22.30 -12.00 28.04
C VAL A 459 -21.56 -12.69 26.89
N SER A 460 -22.21 -13.62 26.17
CA SER A 460 -21.61 -14.27 25.00
C SER A 460 -21.35 -13.26 23.85
N TYR A 461 -22.27 -12.32 23.61
CA TYR A 461 -22.03 -11.22 22.67
C TYR A 461 -20.91 -10.31 23.13
N TRP A 462 -20.89 -9.95 24.43
CA TRP A 462 -19.82 -9.14 25.01
C TRP A 462 -18.46 -9.79 24.79
N CYS A 463 -18.34 -11.08 25.10
CA CYS A 463 -17.11 -11.86 24.92
C CYS A 463 -16.68 -11.92 23.44
N THR A 464 -17.64 -12.10 22.52
CA THR A 464 -17.39 -12.11 21.08
C THR A 464 -16.81 -10.78 20.61
N VAL A 465 -17.43 -9.66 20.99
CA VAL A 465 -16.99 -8.32 20.58
C VAL A 465 -15.63 -7.98 21.21
N LYS A 466 -15.47 -8.24 22.52
CA LYS A 466 -14.23 -7.94 23.22
C LYS A 466 -13.06 -8.76 22.69
N TYR A 467 -13.26 -10.05 22.43
CA TYR A 467 -12.23 -10.90 21.83
C TYR A 467 -11.83 -10.44 20.42
N MET A 468 -12.80 -9.96 19.62
CA MET A 468 -12.47 -9.42 18.29
C MET A 468 -11.67 -8.11 18.36
N ILE A 469 -11.94 -7.25 19.35
CA ILE A 469 -11.13 -6.07 19.62
C ILE A 469 -9.69 -6.48 19.97
N GLU A 470 -9.53 -7.42 20.90
CA GLU A 470 -8.21 -7.95 21.28
C GLU A 470 -7.47 -8.58 20.08
N CYS A 471 -8.18 -9.29 19.19
CA CYS A 471 -7.60 -9.81 17.94
C CYS A 471 -7.13 -8.68 17.01
N MET A 472 -7.93 -7.64 16.84
CA MET A 472 -7.60 -6.50 15.97
C MET A 472 -6.42 -5.71 16.48
N GLU A 473 -6.31 -5.51 17.80
CA GLU A 473 -5.13 -4.90 18.45
C GLU A 473 -3.87 -5.74 18.16
N GLN A 474 -3.94 -7.06 18.36
CA GLN A 474 -2.82 -7.97 18.06
C GLN A 474 -2.44 -7.99 16.58
N TRP A 475 -3.42 -7.96 15.67
CA TRP A 475 -3.16 -7.89 14.23
C TRP A 475 -2.50 -6.56 13.86
N GLY A 476 -2.93 -5.45 14.47
CA GLY A 476 -2.33 -4.13 14.29
C GLY A 476 -0.84 -4.10 14.65
N GLU A 477 -0.41 -4.91 15.62
CA GLU A 477 1.00 -5.04 16.03
C GLU A 477 1.82 -6.02 15.16
N SER A 478 1.19 -6.75 14.24
CA SER A 478 1.92 -7.73 13.42
C SER A 478 2.72 -7.05 12.29
N LEU A 479 3.92 -7.56 12.02
CA LEU A 479 4.85 -6.98 11.05
C LEU A 479 4.22 -6.76 9.67
N ASN A 480 3.41 -7.71 9.20
CA ASN A 480 2.75 -7.63 7.89
C ASN A 480 1.83 -6.41 7.77
N PHE A 481 1.03 -6.11 8.81
CA PHE A 481 0.11 -4.97 8.81
C PHE A 481 0.83 -3.65 9.10
N ILE A 482 1.87 -3.66 9.93
CA ILE A 482 2.72 -2.48 10.16
C ILE A 482 3.43 -2.05 8.88
N GLU A 483 4.03 -2.98 8.14
CA GLU A 483 4.68 -2.70 6.85
C GLU A 483 3.69 -2.09 5.85
N LEU A 484 2.50 -2.68 5.73
CA LEU A 484 1.43 -2.17 4.86
C LEU A 484 0.93 -0.79 5.31
N ASN A 485 0.79 -0.56 6.61
CA ASN A 485 0.32 0.73 7.12
C ASN A 485 1.35 1.84 6.88
N ASN A 486 2.63 1.54 7.09
CA ASN A 486 3.72 2.48 6.83
C ASN A 486 3.79 2.88 5.36
N GLU A 487 3.58 1.93 4.44
CA GLU A 487 3.55 2.22 3.01
C GLU A 487 2.41 3.18 2.59
N LEU A 488 1.30 3.23 3.34
CA LEU A 488 0.16 4.12 3.04
C LEU A 488 0.17 5.44 3.82
N ASN A 489 0.35 5.35 5.14
CA ASN A 489 0.05 6.45 6.06
C ASN A 489 1.30 7.16 6.58
N ASN A 490 2.50 6.59 6.40
CA ASN A 490 3.76 7.08 6.98
C ASN A 490 3.68 7.40 8.50
N ASP A 491 2.69 6.84 9.20
CA ASP A 491 2.43 7.04 10.62
C ASP A 491 2.54 5.70 11.34
N LEU A 492 3.46 5.65 12.31
CA LEU A 492 3.72 4.46 13.12
C LEU A 492 2.79 4.35 14.33
N ASN A 493 2.03 5.40 14.63
CA ASN A 493 1.20 5.47 15.83
C ASN A 493 -0.27 5.08 15.60
N SER A 494 -0.67 4.85 14.35
CA SER A 494 -2.02 4.44 14.00
C SER A 494 -2.02 3.14 13.20
N THR A 495 -3.08 2.35 13.34
CA THR A 495 -3.27 1.09 12.59
C THR A 495 -4.52 1.16 11.70
N PHE A 496 -4.60 0.26 10.70
CA PHE A 496 -5.82 0.08 9.90
C PHE A 496 -7.06 -0.23 10.73
N PHE A 497 -6.85 -0.79 11.92
CA PHE A 497 -7.91 -1.30 12.76
C PHE A 497 -8.45 -0.25 13.74
N ASP A 498 -7.74 0.85 14.02
CA ASP A 498 -8.11 1.80 15.09
C ASP A 498 -9.54 2.34 14.92
N SER A 499 -9.91 2.69 13.68
CA SER A 499 -11.25 3.18 13.37
C SER A 499 -12.34 2.11 13.56
N ILE A 500 -12.02 0.86 13.20
CA ILE A 500 -12.93 -0.29 13.34
C ILE A 500 -13.05 -0.67 14.82
N ILE A 501 -11.94 -0.69 15.56
CA ILE A 501 -11.90 -0.96 17.00
C ILE A 501 -12.82 0.03 17.73
N ARG A 502 -12.66 1.33 17.48
CA ARG A 502 -13.54 2.37 18.08
C ARG A 502 -15.01 2.12 17.76
N MET A 503 -15.33 1.75 16.52
CA MET A 503 -16.72 1.42 16.14
C MET A 503 -17.27 0.21 16.92
N TYR A 504 -16.47 -0.83 17.14
CA TYR A 504 -16.87 -1.99 17.96
C TYR A 504 -17.04 -1.62 19.44
N GLU A 505 -16.12 -0.84 20.00
CA GLU A 505 -16.15 -0.40 21.39
C GLU A 505 -17.33 0.52 21.68
N ASP A 506 -17.46 1.62 20.93
CA ASP A 506 -18.45 2.65 21.21
C ASP A 506 -19.87 2.18 20.90
N GLU A 507 -20.09 1.54 19.74
CA GLU A 507 -21.45 1.19 19.32
C GLU A 507 -21.93 -0.16 19.85
N LEU A 508 -21.12 -1.23 19.75
CA LEU A 508 -21.58 -2.55 20.17
C LEU A 508 -21.38 -2.75 21.67
N LEU A 509 -20.15 -2.57 22.16
CA LEU A 509 -19.80 -2.89 23.54
C LEU A 509 -20.50 -1.92 24.50
N ASN A 510 -20.20 -0.62 24.40
CA ASN A 510 -20.62 0.38 25.37
C ASN A 510 -22.09 0.79 25.19
N LYS A 511 -22.54 1.01 23.95
CA LYS A 511 -23.89 1.55 23.72
C LYS A 511 -24.99 0.48 23.67
N ILE A 512 -24.74 -0.68 23.07
CA ILE A 512 -25.79 -1.70 22.90
C ILE A 512 -25.72 -2.74 24.01
N ILE A 513 -24.56 -3.38 24.21
CA ILE A 513 -24.44 -4.54 25.11
C ILE A 513 -24.50 -4.09 26.57
N VAL A 514 -23.71 -3.09 26.97
CA VAL A 514 -23.71 -2.57 28.35
C VAL A 514 -25.08 -2.01 28.71
N TYR A 515 -25.72 -1.24 27.83
CA TYR A 515 -27.10 -0.77 28.05
C TYR A 515 -28.09 -1.93 28.28
N LYS A 516 -28.06 -2.97 27.44
CA LYS A 516 -28.94 -4.13 27.63
C LYS A 516 -28.64 -4.88 28.92
N LEU A 517 -27.36 -5.03 29.30
CA LEU A 517 -26.97 -5.64 30.57
C LEU A 517 -27.46 -4.81 31.77
N HIS A 518 -27.35 -3.49 31.71
CA HIS A 518 -27.88 -2.57 32.72
C HIS A 518 -29.39 -2.76 32.91
N VAL A 519 -30.16 -2.72 31.81
CA VAL A 519 -31.62 -2.95 31.84
C VAL A 519 -31.96 -4.34 32.40
N GLN A 520 -31.17 -5.37 32.10
CA GLN A 520 -31.38 -6.71 32.67
C GLN A 520 -31.12 -6.74 34.17
N PHE A 521 -30.05 -6.12 34.65
CA PHE A 521 -29.79 -6.00 36.09
C PHE A 521 -30.90 -5.23 36.81
N GLU A 522 -31.37 -4.11 36.27
CA GLU A 522 -32.50 -3.37 36.81
C GLU A 522 -33.77 -4.23 36.89
N ARG A 523 -34.12 -4.94 35.81
CA ARG A 523 -35.29 -5.84 35.78
C ARG A 523 -35.17 -6.95 36.82
N LEU A 524 -33.98 -7.53 36.97
CA LEU A 524 -33.70 -8.56 37.97
C LEU A 524 -33.83 -8.00 39.39
N ILE A 525 -33.20 -6.87 39.69
CA ILE A 525 -33.30 -6.21 41.00
C ILE A 525 -34.76 -5.88 41.32
N ASN A 526 -35.47 -5.22 40.41
CA ASN A 526 -36.89 -4.91 40.54
C ASN A 526 -37.75 -6.14 40.85
N LYS A 527 -37.55 -7.24 40.11
CA LYS A 527 -38.29 -8.48 40.30
C LYS A 527 -38.02 -9.10 41.67
N MET A 528 -36.77 -9.12 42.09
CA MET A 528 -36.32 -9.79 43.33
C MET A 528 -36.57 -8.94 44.58
N MET A 529 -36.68 -7.62 44.45
CA MET A 529 -36.93 -6.68 45.55
C MET A 529 -38.42 -6.47 45.86
N LYS A 530 -39.36 -7.03 45.06
CA LYS A 530 -40.81 -6.96 45.34
C LYS A 530 -41.20 -7.39 46.77
N PRO A 531 -40.65 -8.48 47.36
CA PRO A 531 -40.97 -8.85 48.74
C PRO A 531 -40.47 -7.83 49.76
N VAL A 532 -39.32 -7.19 49.50
CA VAL A 532 -38.78 -6.12 50.36
C VAL A 532 -39.70 -4.91 50.32
N TYR A 533 -40.17 -4.52 49.12
CA TYR A 533 -41.16 -3.45 48.97
C TYR A 533 -42.42 -3.71 49.80
N GLN A 534 -42.97 -4.94 49.74
CA GLN A 534 -44.15 -5.33 50.53
C GLN A 534 -43.89 -5.28 52.05
N ALA A 535 -42.73 -5.74 52.50
CA ALA A 535 -42.35 -5.70 53.92
C ALA A 535 -42.19 -4.25 54.44
N ILE A 536 -41.69 -3.33 53.61
CA ILE A 536 -41.61 -1.90 53.94
C ILE A 536 -43.01 -1.30 54.08
N VAL A 537 -43.91 -1.58 53.13
CA VAL A 537 -45.31 -1.10 53.17
C VAL A 537 -46.05 -1.60 54.41
N ASN A 538 -45.82 -2.85 54.81
CA ASN A 538 -46.46 -3.48 55.96
C ASN A 538 -45.79 -3.15 57.31
N ASP A 539 -44.69 -2.39 57.30
CA ASP A 539 -43.89 -2.05 58.49
C ASP A 539 -43.37 -3.29 59.25
N GLU A 540 -42.92 -4.30 58.51
CA GLU A 540 -42.43 -5.58 59.04
C GLU A 540 -40.90 -5.69 58.90
N PRO A 541 -40.10 -5.07 59.79
CA PRO A 541 -38.65 -4.98 59.63
C PRO A 541 -37.99 -6.38 59.55
N LYS A 542 -38.50 -7.39 60.26
CA LYS A 542 -37.96 -8.76 60.25
C LYS A 542 -38.13 -9.49 58.91
N ASN A 543 -39.03 -9.00 58.06
CA ASN A 543 -39.36 -9.60 56.76
C ASN A 543 -38.60 -8.95 55.60
N ILE A 544 -37.88 -7.84 55.83
CA ILE A 544 -36.96 -7.25 54.86
C ILE A 544 -35.72 -8.15 54.76
N ARG A 545 -35.61 -8.88 53.63
CA ARG A 545 -34.51 -9.80 53.35
C ARG A 545 -34.10 -9.74 51.88
N VAL A 546 -32.79 -9.64 51.64
CA VAL A 546 -32.20 -9.57 50.29
C VAL A 546 -31.53 -10.87 49.83
N GLY A 547 -31.62 -11.95 50.62
CA GLY A 547 -30.89 -13.20 50.34
C GLY A 547 -31.16 -13.82 48.97
N ASN A 548 -32.39 -13.70 48.45
CA ASN A 548 -32.70 -14.18 47.10
C ASN A 548 -32.03 -13.33 46.00
N LEU A 549 -31.92 -12.02 46.19
CA LEU A 549 -31.20 -11.11 45.28
C LEU A 549 -29.70 -11.44 45.30
N ILE A 550 -29.11 -11.59 46.49
CA ILE A 550 -27.70 -11.98 46.67
C ILE A 550 -27.41 -13.29 45.94
N ARG A 551 -28.28 -14.29 46.07
CA ARG A 551 -28.09 -15.58 45.40
C ARG A 551 -28.10 -15.45 43.87
N VAL A 552 -29.06 -14.72 43.31
CA VAL A 552 -29.20 -14.58 41.85
C VAL A 552 -28.07 -13.74 41.26
N LEU A 553 -27.78 -12.57 41.85
CA LEU A 553 -26.66 -11.73 41.39
C LEU A 553 -25.31 -12.41 41.61
N GLY A 554 -25.15 -13.14 42.72
CA GLY A 554 -23.94 -13.92 42.99
C GLY A 554 -23.67 -14.97 41.92
N ASN A 555 -24.70 -15.70 41.49
CA ASN A 555 -24.57 -16.66 40.37
C ASN A 555 -24.19 -15.96 39.06
N ASN A 556 -24.78 -14.80 38.75
CA ASN A 556 -24.46 -14.03 37.55
C ASN A 556 -23.03 -13.48 37.58
N LEU A 557 -22.57 -12.97 38.73
CA LEU A 557 -21.19 -12.49 38.91
C LEU A 557 -20.19 -13.64 38.86
N GLN A 558 -20.54 -14.81 39.39
CA GLN A 558 -19.72 -16.00 39.26
C GLN A 558 -19.60 -16.41 37.78
N PHE A 559 -20.71 -16.41 37.04
CA PHE A 559 -20.70 -16.65 35.60
C PHE A 559 -19.81 -15.65 34.86
N LEU A 560 -19.97 -14.35 35.09
CA LEU A 560 -19.11 -13.30 34.52
C LEU A 560 -17.63 -13.55 34.81
N SER A 561 -17.29 -13.88 36.06
CA SER A 561 -15.90 -14.12 36.47
C SER A 561 -15.22 -15.28 35.75
N MET A 562 -15.99 -16.22 35.18
CA MET A 562 -15.47 -17.31 34.35
C MET A 562 -15.25 -16.89 32.90
N CYS A 563 -15.90 -15.81 32.44
CA CYS A 563 -15.99 -15.40 31.05
C CYS A 563 -15.14 -14.16 30.71
N VAL A 564 -15.05 -13.19 31.64
CA VAL A 564 -14.46 -11.87 31.36
C VAL A 564 -13.11 -11.69 32.05
N SER A 565 -12.32 -10.73 31.55
CA SER A 565 -11.03 -10.39 32.15
C SER A 565 -11.19 -9.84 33.58
N GLY A 566 -10.11 -9.89 34.38
CA GLY A 566 -10.14 -9.32 35.73
C GLY A 566 -10.45 -7.82 35.75
N VAL A 567 -9.94 -7.07 34.77
CA VAL A 567 -10.17 -5.62 34.62
C VAL A 567 -11.63 -5.35 34.27
N ASP A 568 -12.21 -6.11 33.34
CA ASP A 568 -13.59 -5.90 32.94
C ASP A 568 -14.58 -6.39 34.01
N MET A 569 -14.20 -7.39 34.81
CA MET A 569 -14.99 -7.78 35.98
C MET A 569 -15.11 -6.65 37.01
N ILE A 570 -14.06 -5.85 37.20
CA ILE A 570 -14.11 -4.67 38.07
C ILE A 570 -15.08 -3.64 37.51
N LYS A 571 -15.04 -3.38 36.19
CA LYS A 571 -16.00 -2.48 35.53
C LYS A 571 -17.44 -2.95 35.72
N PHE A 572 -17.73 -4.24 35.51
CA PHE A 572 -19.07 -4.78 35.74
C PHE A 572 -19.54 -4.64 37.20
N LYS A 573 -18.64 -4.80 38.17
CA LYS A 573 -18.96 -4.58 39.58
C LYS A 573 -19.22 -3.12 39.90
N PHE A 574 -18.51 -2.20 39.27
CA PHE A 574 -18.74 -0.77 39.39
C PHE A 574 -20.12 -0.39 38.85
N GLU A 575 -20.44 -0.79 37.62
CA GLU A 575 -21.76 -0.58 37.02
C GLU A 575 -22.89 -1.18 37.88
N LEU A 576 -22.72 -2.41 38.38
CA LEU A 576 -23.71 -3.03 39.26
C LEU A 576 -23.86 -2.28 40.60
N THR A 577 -22.77 -1.70 41.11
CA THR A 577 -22.79 -0.85 42.31
C THR A 577 -23.66 0.37 42.08
N GLU A 578 -23.45 1.08 40.97
CA GLU A 578 -24.25 2.26 40.61
C GLU A 578 -25.74 1.90 40.48
N ILE A 579 -26.07 0.84 39.74
CA ILE A 579 -27.46 0.38 39.56
C ILE A 579 -28.14 0.09 40.91
N ILE A 580 -27.45 -0.62 41.82
CA ILE A 580 -28.01 -0.95 43.13
C ILE A 580 -28.17 0.31 43.97
N CYS A 581 -27.18 1.21 43.98
CA CYS A 581 -27.26 2.46 44.73
C CYS A 581 -28.40 3.36 44.23
N GLU A 582 -28.54 3.54 42.91
CA GLU A 582 -29.65 4.29 42.32
C GLU A 582 -31.01 3.64 42.65
N TYR A 583 -31.09 2.31 42.58
CA TYR A 583 -32.30 1.59 42.93
C TYR A 583 -32.72 1.86 44.38
N PHE A 584 -31.80 1.75 45.34
CA PHE A 584 -32.09 2.04 46.74
C PHE A 584 -32.44 3.52 46.95
N LYS A 585 -31.70 4.44 46.34
CA LYS A 585 -31.93 5.89 46.45
C LYS A 585 -33.33 6.27 45.97
N PHE A 586 -33.68 5.90 44.75
CA PHE A 586 -34.91 6.38 44.10
C PHE A 586 -36.12 5.47 44.33
N SER A 587 -35.94 4.16 44.28
CA SER A 587 -37.06 3.20 44.35
C SER A 587 -37.43 2.79 45.77
N ILE A 588 -36.54 3.01 46.74
CA ILE A 588 -36.79 2.66 48.15
C ILE A 588 -36.81 3.91 49.03
N ILE A 589 -35.67 4.58 49.20
CA ILE A 589 -35.52 5.63 50.22
C ILE A 589 -36.38 6.86 49.91
N ARG A 590 -36.35 7.35 48.66
CA ARG A 590 -37.18 8.50 48.25
C ARG A 590 -38.65 8.16 48.03
N ALA A 591 -38.97 6.90 47.78
CA ALA A 591 -40.33 6.44 47.52
C ALA A 591 -41.17 6.24 48.78
N PHE A 592 -40.52 6.01 49.93
CA PHE A 592 -41.19 5.64 51.18
C PHE A 592 -40.95 6.61 52.32
N ARG A 593 -41.87 6.57 53.29
CA ARG A 593 -41.65 7.15 54.61
C ARG A 593 -41.21 6.04 55.56
N LEU A 594 -40.02 6.16 56.14
CA LEU A 594 -39.38 5.08 56.88
C LEU A 594 -39.40 5.35 58.40
N LYS A 595 -39.64 4.29 59.18
CA LYS A 595 -39.40 4.27 60.63
C LYS A 595 -37.95 3.86 60.93
N LYS A 596 -37.45 4.27 62.09
CA LYS A 596 -36.08 3.96 62.56
C LYS A 596 -35.72 2.47 62.47
N ALA A 597 -36.61 1.58 62.92
CA ALA A 597 -36.38 0.13 62.90
C ALA A 597 -36.29 -0.45 61.47
N VAL A 598 -37.12 0.06 60.56
CA VAL A 598 -37.11 -0.33 59.14
C VAL A 598 -35.86 0.19 58.44
N ALA A 599 -35.48 1.46 58.67
CA ALA A 599 -34.27 2.06 58.11
C ALA A 599 -32.99 1.33 58.56
N ALA A 600 -32.89 0.98 59.86
CA ALA A 600 -31.76 0.22 60.40
C ALA A 600 -31.64 -1.18 59.76
N ASN A 601 -32.76 -1.90 59.61
CA ASN A 601 -32.72 -3.22 58.99
C ASN A 601 -32.44 -3.16 57.48
N LEU A 602 -32.92 -2.11 56.80
CA LEU A 602 -32.64 -1.87 55.39
C LEU A 602 -31.15 -1.55 55.15
N GLN A 603 -30.53 -0.76 56.03
CA GLN A 603 -29.09 -0.51 56.00
C GLN A 603 -28.29 -1.80 56.19
N ALA A 604 -28.65 -2.62 57.18
CA ALA A 604 -27.98 -3.91 57.40
C ALA A 604 -28.10 -4.85 56.18
N CYS A 605 -29.27 -4.89 55.52
CA CYS A 605 -29.46 -5.66 54.28
C CYS A 605 -28.64 -5.10 53.11
N PHE A 606 -28.54 -3.78 53.00
CA PHE A 606 -27.75 -3.12 51.96
C PHE A 606 -26.24 -3.40 52.14
N GLU A 607 -25.72 -3.29 53.36
CA GLU A 607 -24.34 -3.63 53.69
C GLU A 607 -24.06 -5.13 53.47
N GLU A 608 -24.98 -6.03 53.86
CA GLU A 608 -24.86 -7.47 53.60
C GLU A 608 -24.81 -7.79 52.09
N LEU A 609 -25.61 -7.08 51.27
CA LEU A 609 -25.61 -7.24 49.82
C LEU A 609 -24.24 -6.90 49.22
N PHE A 610 -23.64 -5.79 49.64
CA PHE A 610 -22.33 -5.34 49.15
C PHE A 610 -21.19 -6.26 49.60
N ASP A 611 -21.19 -6.66 50.87
CA ASP A 611 -20.17 -7.55 51.43
C ASP A 611 -20.18 -8.93 50.76
N ARG A 612 -21.37 -9.56 50.68
CA ARG A 612 -21.49 -10.92 50.11
C ARG A 612 -21.21 -10.97 48.61
N LEU A 613 -21.57 -9.92 47.86
CA LEU A 613 -21.27 -9.84 46.42
C LEU A 613 -19.87 -9.28 46.14
N ARG A 614 -19.15 -8.82 47.17
CA ARG A 614 -17.84 -8.15 47.07
C ARG A 614 -17.88 -7.00 46.06
N LEU A 615 -18.88 -6.13 46.21
CA LEU A 615 -19.06 -4.91 45.42
C LEU A 615 -18.15 -3.79 45.95
N ILE A 616 -18.05 -2.71 45.19
CA ILE A 616 -17.17 -1.58 45.52
C ILE A 616 -17.91 -0.70 46.55
N MET A 617 -17.31 -0.51 47.72
CA MET A 617 -17.90 0.30 48.80
C MET A 617 -17.30 1.70 48.93
N ASP A 618 -16.14 1.95 48.31
CA ASP A 618 -15.45 3.25 48.33
C ASP A 618 -16.03 4.25 47.32
N ASP A 619 -17.25 4.00 46.85
CA ASP A 619 -17.96 4.81 45.87
C ASP A 619 -18.86 5.85 46.56
N ASP A 620 -18.89 7.07 46.03
CA ASP A 620 -19.70 8.16 46.59
C ASP A 620 -21.20 7.81 46.60
N ASN A 621 -21.69 7.01 45.65
CA ASN A 621 -23.09 6.58 45.63
C ASN A 621 -23.40 5.61 46.77
N TYR A 622 -22.47 4.71 47.11
CA TYR A 622 -22.61 3.82 48.26
C TYR A 622 -22.67 4.64 49.56
N GLY A 623 -21.71 5.56 49.74
CA GLY A 623 -21.66 6.45 50.89
C GLY A 623 -22.94 7.30 51.02
N THR A 624 -23.44 7.83 49.90
CA THR A 624 -24.70 8.56 49.83
C THR A 624 -25.85 7.74 50.38
N VAL A 625 -26.07 6.51 49.89
CA VAL A 625 -27.19 5.66 50.34
C VAL A 625 -27.10 5.35 51.85
N VAL A 626 -25.89 5.06 52.35
CA VAL A 626 -25.66 4.82 53.78
C VAL A 626 -25.98 6.06 54.62
N GLU A 627 -25.53 7.24 54.18
CA GLU A 627 -25.85 8.51 54.85
C GLU A 627 -27.37 8.80 54.82
N MET A 628 -28.04 8.55 53.68
CA MET A 628 -29.49 8.74 53.57
C MET A 628 -30.26 7.86 54.57
N LEU A 629 -29.85 6.60 54.75
CA LEU A 629 -30.47 5.69 55.71
C LEU A 629 -30.17 6.08 57.17
N LYS A 630 -29.00 6.65 57.45
CA LYS A 630 -28.65 7.17 58.78
C LYS A 630 -29.53 8.35 59.21
N VAL A 631 -29.93 9.23 58.28
CA VAL A 631 -30.86 10.34 58.58
C VAL A 631 -32.15 9.85 59.26
N PHE A 632 -32.70 8.72 58.82
CA PHE A 632 -33.91 8.13 59.41
C PHE A 632 -33.70 7.48 60.78
N GLN A 633 -32.45 7.27 61.21
CA GLN A 633 -32.11 6.56 62.45
C GLN A 633 -31.80 7.49 63.63
N VAL A 634 -31.55 8.77 63.37
CA VAL A 634 -31.30 9.77 64.43
C VAL A 634 -32.64 10.19 65.06
N ASP A 635 -32.68 10.39 66.38
CA ASP A 635 -33.91 10.76 67.12
C ASP A 635 -34.17 12.28 67.15
N GLN A 636 -33.15 13.08 66.83
CA GLN A 636 -33.19 14.55 66.75
C GLN A 636 -33.12 15.01 65.27
N PRO A 637 -33.39 16.30 64.95
CA PRO A 637 -32.99 16.85 63.67
C PRO A 637 -31.49 16.60 63.47
N ALA A 638 -31.13 16.03 62.32
CA ALA A 638 -29.80 15.55 62.05
C ALA A 638 -28.87 16.74 61.84
N ASP A 639 -27.80 16.84 62.64
CA ASP A 639 -26.80 17.89 62.48
C ASP A 639 -26.08 17.69 61.15
N CYS A 640 -26.15 18.69 60.26
CA CYS A 640 -25.58 18.63 58.92
C CYS A 640 -24.06 18.37 58.94
N SER A 641 -23.36 18.65 60.05
CA SER A 641 -21.93 18.35 60.21
C SER A 641 -21.61 16.85 60.33
N GLN A 642 -22.61 15.98 60.51
CA GLN A 642 -22.45 14.53 60.66
C GLN A 642 -22.47 13.77 59.32
N PHE A 643 -22.83 14.45 58.22
CA PHE A 643 -22.93 13.88 56.88
C PHE A 643 -21.89 14.54 55.98
N LYS A 644 -21.06 13.74 55.31
CA LYS A 644 -19.96 14.25 54.49
C LYS A 644 -20.34 14.40 53.03
N ILE A 645 -21.32 13.64 52.58
CA ILE A 645 -21.66 13.49 51.15
C ILE A 645 -22.99 14.19 50.85
N LEU A 646 -23.99 14.05 51.73
CA LEU A 646 -25.32 14.64 51.51
C LEU A 646 -25.32 16.17 51.60
N GLN A 647 -26.11 16.79 50.71
CA GLN A 647 -26.38 18.23 50.77
C GLN A 647 -27.47 18.55 51.81
N GLU A 648 -27.44 19.76 52.38
CA GLU A 648 -28.40 20.19 53.41
C GLU A 648 -29.87 20.09 52.95
N GLU A 649 -30.14 20.38 51.67
CA GLU A 649 -31.47 20.26 51.08
C GLU A 649 -31.97 18.80 51.06
N GLU A 650 -31.08 17.85 50.75
CA GLU A 650 -31.41 16.43 50.73
C GLU A 650 -31.67 15.90 52.14
N ILE A 651 -30.90 16.35 53.13
CA ILE A 651 -31.13 16.00 54.55
C ILE A 651 -32.53 16.45 54.96
N ARG A 652 -32.89 17.71 54.68
CA ARG A 652 -34.22 18.26 55.01
C ARG A 652 -35.35 17.51 54.31
N GLU A 653 -35.18 17.13 53.04
CA GLU A 653 -36.15 16.31 52.30
C GLU A 653 -36.40 14.96 52.98
N LEU A 654 -35.33 14.28 53.40
CA LEU A 654 -35.39 12.97 54.06
C LEU A 654 -36.00 13.08 55.47
N GLU A 655 -35.70 14.13 56.22
CA GLU A 655 -36.31 14.39 57.53
C GLU A 655 -37.82 14.56 57.45
N MET A 656 -38.32 15.26 56.42
CA MET A 656 -39.77 15.40 56.18
C MET A 656 -40.46 14.07 55.89
N ARG A 657 -39.71 13.06 55.42
CA ARG A 657 -40.20 11.71 55.15
C ARG A 657 -40.03 10.75 56.33
N ARG A 658 -39.39 11.16 57.43
CA ARG A 658 -39.23 10.33 58.63
C ARG A 658 -40.57 10.17 59.37
N LEU A 659 -41.00 8.93 59.59
CA LEU A 659 -42.14 8.65 60.47
C LEU A 659 -41.65 8.59 61.92
N ARG A 660 -42.28 9.37 62.79
CA ARG A 660 -42.02 9.36 64.24
C ARG A 660 -42.55 8.09 64.89
#